data_AF-A0A651I2L2-F1
#
_entry.id   AF-A0A651I2L2-F1
#
_cell.length_a   1.000
_cell.length_b   1.000
_cell.length_c   1.000
_cell.angle_alpha   90.00
_cell.angle_beta   90.00
_cell.angle_gamma   90.00
#
_symmetry.space_group_name_H-M   'P 1'
#
loop_
_entity.id
_entity.type
_entity.pdbx_description
1 polymer ?
#
loop_
_entity_poly.entity_id
_entity_poly.type
_entity_poly.pdbx_seq_one_letter_code
_entity_poly.pdbx_strand_id
1 'polypeptide(L)'
;MKISIYIILMVGLVSQYQVAFSQWVCTTPDTSANMIYNLELSKMSIFQPRSFDDVTLRVYYHVIRDSEGGGLYFSEAHVQESFNILQNDFNDYGIYFAWDCEINYIDNNWFRVSNPNLQTYKDSLFNQASNADGIDIFLLRTSTFGGGGYANGVGSESQFFVYGTLSSQTLGLTSVVSHEMGHVLYLWHTHRGCETGNWEFTENYHLDTVNCEVAGDFLCDTPADPLIWGNVNSSCEWNGQPHAGCEPFEPIGNYNPDPTNIMSYTRPNCMISFSDQQVQRMHNSIETLAFLQQCVVNEPFVYENYNCISSPEFSAISCLELIDDLENLLLNYIPTGFELIFGNEKDPNSPTFSEVDPIIAGSGTYYGFFYNPSTDFYGPPSDPLIFIECCGFDDIILTESVVSNDCPELLIDLDSYYNGTPPVGAILIWSTSSDPESDPFPIIDPLLSHEHNTTYYAFYYNEEADCYSDPSTGIEITIQSCCNVTDNVYISGNVNYEVPMSIGGNIVVQDQGTLTITSFLEIGGEKGIIVEDGGKLIIEGPNAVLTVCSPGSNHWDGIVIESGGELQTRGGKILNVKNGIYAENTWTFQTTPFPIIDIQGIEIKGKSFPYSRGITLWGVPAQSLSGIVVDEGFTYGLYLLGGGDIQVITDSEFKNLSFAGVYSAYNNFMISNCSFHNTVQGIYSLENFMGTINDNIFSDLRTGISSWNSQNLIVQSNQMYLNSTPESRGIFLLNSPGTNIAGNGPIEADRYGILAINSPGTEIMENDIQIEDLSSQGPNSIASAIFLVNSSESVVKDNSIKIEKAISGIESNNSNGVHIAGNAIYNSDYQNFGYRAINVVGSMNTTIDFNALRGPFGYGSGIFLQNSAGNTLDCNQAEYFLDGLHINHNSQYQQILGNTLFNGVDLTIRSEIGLQPFHGNLFKGGVARAFGLNTDQIRDSRFFVNSDYDYHIPVNVNSGSTQQWFFDDTDELDYFECPDGTNIPEEWTPFSQDSFDLCQYYQHLKTLDTIKPNKFFLGVFDLWYLSEIRQDFSLPGCILSDPDFQNLCGLQELVDVIIDLEQYGQHELATDSLISYQHQWLETTDSIQRTQLDSL
;
A
#
# COMPACT_ATOMS: atom_id res chain seq x y z
N MET A 1 9.52 -47.51 27.89
CA MET A 1 8.37 -48.29 27.40
C MET A 1 7.48 -47.32 26.66
N LYS A 2 7.53 -47.34 25.30
CA LYS A 2 6.61 -46.74 24.31
C LYS A 2 6.06 -45.34 24.67
N ILE A 3 6.48 -44.22 24.08
CA ILE A 3 6.46 -43.88 22.65
C ILE A 3 7.52 -42.79 22.41
N SER A 4 8.53 -43.12 21.60
CA SER A 4 9.47 -42.18 20.97
C SER A 4 9.28 -42.39 19.47
N ILE A 5 8.36 -41.63 18.87
CA ILE A 5 8.11 -41.36 17.44
C ILE A 5 6.97 -40.32 17.47
N TYR A 6 7.28 -39.02 17.49
CA TYR A 6 6.40 -37.88 17.14
C TYR A 6 7.15 -36.51 17.25
N ILE A 7 8.50 -36.50 17.12
CA ILE A 7 9.34 -35.28 17.16
C ILE A 7 10.11 -35.10 15.81
N ILE A 8 9.62 -35.71 14.73
CA ILE A 8 10.15 -35.51 13.35
C ILE A 8 9.00 -35.14 12.39
N LEU A 9 7.99 -34.42 12.87
CA LEU A 9 6.86 -33.99 12.01
C LEU A 9 6.25 -32.63 12.40
N MET A 10 6.99 -31.80 13.15
CA MET A 10 6.61 -30.44 13.56
C MET A 10 7.86 -29.52 13.59
N VAL A 11 8.66 -29.55 12.53
CA VAL A 11 9.75 -28.57 12.23
C VAL A 11 9.68 -28.18 10.75
N GLY A 12 8.47 -28.07 10.21
CA GLY A 12 8.26 -27.66 8.83
C GLY A 12 6.81 -27.29 8.68
N LEU A 13 6.49 -26.03 8.95
CA LEU A 13 5.27 -25.28 8.57
C LEU A 13 5.20 -23.99 9.42
N VAL A 14 6.18 -23.09 9.28
CA VAL A 14 6.02 -21.63 9.35
C VAL A 14 7.23 -21.01 8.63
N SER A 15 7.24 -21.12 7.31
CA SER A 15 8.04 -20.28 6.43
C SER A 15 7.41 -20.34 5.05
N GLN A 16 6.43 -19.47 4.80
CA GLN A 16 5.97 -19.01 3.49
C GLN A 16 4.63 -18.30 3.70
N TYR A 17 4.66 -16.98 3.79
CA TYR A 17 3.64 -16.09 3.23
C TYR A 17 4.33 -14.76 2.94
N GLN A 18 5.11 -14.79 1.87
CA GLN A 18 5.34 -13.74 0.89
C GLN A 18 5.95 -14.47 -0.29
N VAL A 19 5.10 -15.18 -1.03
CA VAL A 19 5.44 -15.51 -2.41
C VAL A 19 5.03 -14.27 -3.18
N ALA A 20 5.98 -13.37 -3.43
CA ALA A 20 5.88 -12.52 -4.60
C ALA A 20 5.77 -13.49 -5.79
N PHE A 21 4.60 -13.54 -6.41
CA PHE A 21 4.39 -14.38 -7.59
C PHE A 21 5.37 -13.91 -8.67
N SER A 22 6.38 -14.72 -8.99
CA SER A 22 7.28 -14.43 -10.11
C SER A 22 6.50 -14.62 -11.40
N GLN A 23 5.88 -13.55 -11.91
CA GLN A 23 5.19 -13.52 -13.19
C GLN A 23 6.16 -13.92 -14.34
N TRP A 24 5.75 -14.78 -15.26
CA TRP A 24 6.66 -15.46 -16.20
C TRP A 24 7.08 -14.61 -17.40
N VAL A 25 6.26 -13.63 -17.79
CA VAL A 25 6.47 -12.85 -19.02
C VAL A 25 6.26 -11.37 -18.76
N CYS A 26 5.12 -10.93 -18.23
CA CYS A 26 4.89 -9.50 -18.00
C CYS A 26 4.81 -9.20 -16.50
N THR A 27 4.86 -7.93 -16.07
CA THR A 27 4.63 -7.58 -14.66
C THR A 27 3.73 -6.35 -14.58
N THR A 28 2.54 -6.52 -14.03
CA THR A 28 1.52 -5.46 -14.02
C THR A 28 1.20 -5.05 -12.59
N PRO A 29 1.19 -3.75 -12.25
CA PRO A 29 0.79 -3.30 -10.92
C PRO A 29 -0.69 -3.54 -10.68
N ASP A 30 -1.11 -3.84 -9.44
CA ASP A 30 -2.52 -4.12 -9.11
C ASP A 30 -3.46 -2.89 -9.25
N THR A 31 -2.88 -1.69 -9.37
CA THR A 31 -3.58 -0.40 -9.43
C THR A 31 -3.04 0.50 -10.55
N SER A 32 -3.88 1.44 -10.99
CA SER A 32 -3.53 2.48 -11.98
C SER A 32 -3.90 3.85 -11.42
N ALA A 33 -3.11 4.88 -11.72
CA ALA A 33 -3.44 6.27 -11.38
C ALA A 33 -4.77 6.73 -12.00
N ASN A 34 -5.19 6.07 -13.08
CA ASN A 34 -6.42 6.38 -13.81
C ASN A 34 -7.58 5.43 -13.46
N MET A 35 -7.47 4.61 -12.40
CA MET A 35 -8.48 3.61 -11.98
C MET A 35 -9.89 4.18 -11.80
N ILE A 36 -10.03 5.48 -11.52
CA ILE A 36 -11.33 6.20 -11.50
C ILE A 36 -12.08 6.14 -12.84
N TYR A 37 -11.38 6.02 -13.96
CA TYR A 37 -11.95 5.94 -15.30
C TYR A 37 -12.27 4.51 -15.75
N ASN A 38 -11.98 3.48 -14.94
CA ASN A 38 -12.19 2.06 -15.31
C ASN A 38 -13.63 1.79 -15.77
N LEU A 39 -14.62 2.23 -14.99
CA LEU A 39 -16.04 2.05 -15.28
C LEU A 39 -16.52 2.95 -16.43
N GLU A 40 -16.00 4.17 -16.55
CA GLU A 40 -16.40 5.11 -17.60
C GLU A 40 -15.88 4.66 -18.98
N LEU A 41 -14.62 4.22 -19.04
CA LEU A 41 -13.96 3.77 -20.28
C LEU A 41 -14.47 2.40 -20.75
N SER A 42 -14.99 1.56 -19.85
CA SER A 42 -15.67 0.30 -20.21
C SER A 42 -17.14 0.50 -20.62
N LYS A 43 -17.84 1.53 -20.12
CA LYS A 43 -19.28 1.76 -20.34
C LYS A 43 -19.64 2.80 -21.43
N MET A 44 -18.67 3.50 -22.00
CA MET A 44 -18.87 4.59 -22.98
C MET A 44 -19.60 4.21 -24.31
N SER A 45 -20.12 2.98 -24.47
CA SER A 45 -20.77 2.49 -25.70
C SER A 45 -22.13 1.81 -25.55
N ILE A 46 -22.83 1.88 -24.40
CA ILE A 46 -24.13 1.16 -24.24
C ILE A 46 -25.27 1.71 -25.15
N PHE A 47 -25.10 2.86 -25.83
CA PHE A 47 -26.22 3.49 -26.54
C PHE A 47 -26.14 3.68 -28.07
N GLN A 48 -25.06 3.39 -28.79
CA GLN A 48 -25.06 3.31 -30.28
C GLN A 48 -23.83 2.54 -30.78
N PRO A 49 -23.90 1.81 -31.92
CA PRO A 49 -22.71 1.29 -32.59
C PRO A 49 -21.90 2.48 -33.11
N ARG A 50 -20.88 2.90 -32.36
CA ARG A 50 -19.94 3.93 -32.77
C ARG A 50 -18.98 3.24 -33.75
N SER A 51 -18.96 3.66 -35.02
CA SER A 51 -17.77 3.42 -35.82
C SER A 51 -16.70 4.33 -35.24
N PHE A 52 -15.65 3.76 -34.65
CA PHE A 52 -14.48 4.55 -34.29
C PHE A 52 -13.85 5.10 -35.57
N ASP A 53 -13.42 6.36 -35.52
CA ASP A 53 -12.58 6.89 -36.58
C ASP A 53 -11.21 6.23 -36.46
N ASP A 54 -10.58 5.91 -37.59
CA ASP A 54 -9.22 5.41 -37.61
C ASP A 54 -8.28 6.39 -36.90
N VAL A 55 -7.50 5.90 -35.94
CA VAL A 55 -6.54 6.71 -35.18
C VAL A 55 -5.12 6.26 -35.44
N THR A 56 -4.21 7.21 -35.59
CA THR A 56 -2.77 6.93 -35.75
C THR A 56 -2.00 7.49 -34.56
N LEU A 57 -1.29 6.62 -33.85
CA LEU A 57 -0.45 6.96 -32.70
C LEU A 57 1.01 7.00 -33.09
N ARG A 58 1.74 8.02 -32.65
CA ARG A 58 3.19 8.10 -32.87
C ARG A 58 3.93 7.14 -31.95
N VAL A 59 4.92 6.44 -32.48
CA VAL A 59 5.81 5.54 -31.73
C VAL A 59 7.28 5.88 -31.97
N TYR A 60 8.10 5.69 -30.95
CA TYR A 60 9.56 5.83 -31.01
C TYR A 60 10.20 4.54 -30.54
N TYR A 61 11.14 4.00 -31.33
CA TYR A 61 11.84 2.78 -30.99
C TYR A 61 13.19 3.07 -30.36
N HIS A 62 13.44 2.43 -29.22
CA HIS A 62 14.69 2.50 -28.48
C HIS A 62 15.33 1.12 -28.41
N VAL A 63 16.52 0.95 -28.97
CA VAL A 63 17.24 -0.33 -28.94
C VAL A 63 18.36 -0.26 -27.92
N ILE A 64 18.31 -1.14 -26.93
CA ILE A 64 19.34 -1.23 -25.90
C ILE A 64 20.50 -2.08 -26.43
N ARG A 65 21.69 -1.48 -26.46
CA ARG A 65 22.95 -2.12 -26.83
C ARG A 65 23.91 -2.09 -25.65
N ASP A 66 25.06 -2.74 -25.81
CA ASP A 66 26.12 -2.54 -24.82
C ASP A 66 26.66 -1.12 -24.93
N SER A 67 27.44 -0.70 -23.94
CA SER A 67 28.03 0.64 -23.91
C SER A 67 28.97 0.94 -25.08
N GLU A 68 29.32 -0.07 -25.88
CA GLU A 68 30.19 0.04 -27.05
C GLU A 68 29.38 0.12 -28.35
N GLY A 69 28.05 0.07 -28.28
CA GLY A 69 27.15 0.17 -29.43
C GLY A 69 26.94 -1.15 -30.19
N GLY A 70 27.33 -2.29 -29.60
CA GLY A 70 27.31 -3.63 -30.17
C GLY A 70 26.51 -4.69 -29.38
N GLY A 71 26.99 -5.94 -29.44
CA GLY A 71 26.44 -7.13 -28.79
C GLY A 71 25.17 -7.70 -29.44
N LEU A 72 24.50 -8.67 -28.79
CA LEU A 72 23.22 -9.18 -29.30
C LEU A 72 22.09 -8.17 -29.09
N TYR A 73 21.79 -7.35 -30.10
CA TYR A 73 20.69 -6.37 -30.10
C TYR A 73 19.69 -6.63 -31.24
N PHE A 74 18.60 -5.86 -31.25
CA PHE A 74 17.61 -5.84 -32.32
C PHE A 74 18.08 -4.93 -33.45
N SER A 75 18.45 -5.52 -34.60
CA SER A 75 18.78 -4.76 -35.81
C SER A 75 17.57 -4.02 -36.38
N GLU A 76 17.80 -3.13 -37.34
CA GLU A 76 16.74 -2.37 -38.01
C GLU A 76 15.65 -3.27 -38.60
N ALA A 77 16.04 -4.36 -39.26
CA ALA A 77 15.10 -5.36 -39.77
C ALA A 77 14.23 -5.98 -38.67
N HIS A 78 14.77 -6.20 -37.47
CA HIS A 78 14.01 -6.72 -36.33
C HIS A 78 13.07 -5.65 -35.74
N VAL A 79 13.49 -4.39 -35.69
CA VAL A 79 12.61 -3.28 -35.27
C VAL A 79 11.47 -3.11 -36.27
N GLN A 80 11.76 -3.21 -37.56
CA GLN A 80 10.72 -3.23 -38.60
C GLN A 80 9.78 -4.42 -38.45
N GLU A 81 10.28 -5.61 -38.12
CA GLU A 81 9.45 -6.79 -37.83
C GLU A 81 8.57 -6.57 -36.59
N SER A 82 9.12 -6.00 -35.51
CA SER A 82 8.39 -5.61 -34.30
C SER A 82 7.27 -4.61 -34.60
N PHE A 83 7.58 -3.58 -35.41
CA PHE A 83 6.61 -2.59 -35.87
C PHE A 83 5.52 -3.23 -36.75
N ASN A 84 5.88 -4.16 -37.65
CA ASN A 84 4.92 -4.86 -38.49
C ASN A 84 3.98 -5.74 -37.67
N ILE A 85 4.46 -6.39 -36.60
CA ILE A 85 3.61 -7.15 -35.67
C ILE A 85 2.62 -6.22 -34.99
N LEU A 86 3.13 -5.11 -34.43
CA LEU A 86 2.29 -4.11 -33.78
C LEU A 86 1.23 -3.53 -34.73
N GLN A 87 1.61 -3.26 -35.99
CA GLN A 87 0.65 -2.84 -37.02
C GLN A 87 -0.39 -3.93 -37.30
N ASN A 88 0.04 -5.17 -37.54
CA ASN A 88 -0.87 -6.26 -37.91
C ASN A 88 -1.88 -6.58 -36.80
N ASP A 89 -1.47 -6.53 -35.54
CA ASP A 89 -2.33 -6.88 -34.40
C ASP A 89 -3.38 -5.79 -34.09
N PHE A 90 -3.20 -4.55 -34.55
CA PHE A 90 -4.07 -3.41 -34.25
C PHE A 90 -4.82 -2.82 -35.45
N ASN A 91 -4.32 -2.97 -36.68
CA ASN A 91 -4.88 -2.36 -37.88
C ASN A 91 -6.36 -2.75 -38.11
N ASP A 92 -6.72 -4.01 -37.85
CA ASP A 92 -8.09 -4.50 -38.01
C ASP A 92 -9.08 -3.83 -37.03
N TYR A 93 -8.57 -3.15 -36.01
CA TYR A 93 -9.33 -2.44 -34.99
C TYR A 93 -9.31 -0.91 -35.17
N GLY A 94 -8.78 -0.40 -36.28
CA GLY A 94 -8.74 1.03 -36.59
C GLY A 94 -7.71 1.81 -35.76
N ILE A 95 -6.73 1.12 -35.16
CA ILE A 95 -5.59 1.73 -34.46
C ILE A 95 -4.34 1.45 -35.30
N TYR A 96 -3.65 2.50 -35.69
CA TYR A 96 -2.46 2.47 -36.52
C TYR A 96 -1.30 3.17 -35.81
N PHE A 97 -0.08 2.88 -36.22
CA PHE A 97 1.13 3.45 -35.65
C PHE A 97 1.96 4.17 -36.70
N ALA A 98 2.48 5.33 -36.32
CA ALA A 98 3.41 6.13 -37.12
C ALA A 98 4.78 6.11 -36.45
N TRP A 99 5.70 5.37 -37.07
CA TRP A 99 7.12 5.40 -36.75
C TRP A 99 7.84 6.33 -37.74
N ASP A 100 8.84 7.07 -37.28
CA ASP A 100 9.69 7.93 -38.09
C ASP A 100 10.80 7.18 -38.85
N CYS A 101 10.78 5.83 -38.81
CA CYS A 101 11.84 4.92 -39.27
C CYS A 101 13.22 5.21 -38.60
N GLU A 102 13.28 5.96 -37.48
CA GLU A 102 14.53 6.23 -36.74
C GLU A 102 14.61 5.38 -35.47
N ILE A 103 15.80 4.84 -35.18
CA ILE A 103 16.05 4.05 -33.96
C ILE A 103 16.94 4.87 -33.03
N ASN A 104 16.46 5.09 -31.81
CA ASN A 104 17.29 5.62 -30.75
C ASN A 104 18.07 4.49 -30.07
N TYR A 105 19.37 4.42 -30.32
CA TYR A 105 20.22 3.43 -29.66
C TYR A 105 20.67 3.90 -28.28
N ILE A 106 20.43 3.07 -27.26
CA ILE A 106 20.84 3.31 -25.88
C ILE A 106 21.99 2.36 -25.55
N ASP A 107 23.20 2.91 -25.56
CA ASP A 107 24.45 2.16 -25.38
C ASP A 107 24.81 2.14 -23.90
N ASN A 108 24.36 1.12 -23.18
CA ASN A 108 24.57 1.06 -21.73
C ASN A 108 24.52 -0.38 -21.18
N ASN A 109 25.70 -0.85 -20.76
CA ASN A 109 25.88 -2.19 -20.17
C ASN A 109 25.06 -2.43 -18.91
N TRP A 110 24.72 -1.38 -18.16
CA TRP A 110 23.88 -1.49 -16.98
C TRP A 110 22.51 -2.11 -17.33
N PHE A 111 21.95 -1.77 -18.50
CA PHE A 111 20.69 -2.35 -18.96
C PHE A 111 20.83 -3.78 -19.53
N ARG A 112 22.04 -4.35 -19.58
CA ARG A 112 22.30 -5.69 -20.14
C ARG A 112 22.82 -6.71 -19.12
N VAL A 113 23.65 -6.32 -18.15
CA VAL A 113 24.53 -7.27 -17.44
C VAL A 113 24.30 -7.36 -15.93
N SER A 114 23.70 -6.38 -15.26
CA SER A 114 23.95 -6.22 -13.82
C SER A 114 22.82 -5.62 -12.98
N ASN A 115 21.66 -6.29 -12.91
CA ASN A 115 20.77 -6.09 -11.77
C ASN A 115 20.00 -7.37 -11.44
N PRO A 116 19.89 -7.78 -10.15
CA PRO A 116 18.96 -8.84 -9.74
C PRO A 116 17.51 -8.35 -9.54
N ASN A 117 17.23 -7.05 -9.68
CA ASN A 117 15.93 -6.44 -9.40
C ASN A 117 15.31 -5.71 -10.62
N LEU A 118 14.20 -6.26 -11.13
CA LEU A 118 13.41 -5.72 -12.24
C LEU A 118 12.82 -4.32 -11.95
N GLN A 119 12.53 -4.00 -10.69
CA GLN A 119 11.95 -2.71 -10.30
C GLN A 119 12.95 -1.57 -10.47
N THR A 120 14.22 -1.76 -10.05
CA THR A 120 15.28 -0.77 -10.28
C THR A 120 15.58 -0.60 -11.77
N TYR A 121 15.55 -1.71 -12.52
CA TYR A 121 15.70 -1.69 -13.97
C TYR A 121 14.65 -0.81 -14.64
N LYS A 122 13.37 -1.01 -14.28
CA LYS A 122 12.23 -0.22 -14.75
C LYS A 122 12.43 1.28 -14.50
N ASP A 123 12.69 1.64 -13.24
CA ASP A 123 12.77 3.04 -12.83
C ASP A 123 13.93 3.76 -13.54
N SER A 124 15.04 3.06 -13.81
CA SER A 124 16.14 3.65 -14.57
C SER A 124 15.87 3.76 -16.07
N LEU A 125 15.14 2.81 -16.68
CA LEU A 125 14.90 2.82 -18.13
C LEU A 125 13.87 3.88 -18.53
N PHE A 126 12.73 3.96 -17.82
CA PHE A 126 11.69 4.95 -18.12
C PHE A 126 12.13 6.40 -17.87
N ASN A 127 13.18 6.60 -17.07
CA ASN A 127 13.79 7.92 -16.86
C ASN A 127 14.80 8.33 -17.96
N GLN A 128 15.17 7.47 -18.91
CA GLN A 128 16.21 7.76 -19.92
C GLN A 128 15.69 8.48 -21.17
N ALA A 129 14.42 8.33 -21.52
CA ALA A 129 13.77 9.04 -22.62
C ALA A 129 12.25 9.04 -22.44
N SER A 130 11.63 10.22 -22.45
CA SER A 130 10.17 10.37 -22.53
C SER A 130 9.82 11.33 -23.67
N ASN A 131 9.42 10.79 -24.81
CA ASN A 131 8.87 11.61 -25.87
C ASN A 131 7.40 11.88 -25.54
N ALA A 132 7.12 13.06 -25.01
CA ALA A 132 5.77 13.44 -24.59
C ALA A 132 4.71 13.42 -25.71
N ASP A 133 5.13 13.36 -26.98
CA ASP A 133 4.26 13.32 -28.17
C ASP A 133 4.24 11.95 -28.88
N GLY A 134 4.67 10.89 -28.22
CA GLY A 134 4.63 9.52 -28.74
C GLY A 134 4.77 8.45 -27.66
N ILE A 135 4.72 7.21 -28.11
CA ILE A 135 4.87 6.03 -27.24
C ILE A 135 6.30 5.50 -27.39
N ASP A 136 7.06 5.47 -26.29
CA ASP A 136 8.44 5.00 -26.29
C ASP A 136 8.49 3.47 -26.09
N ILE A 137 9.02 2.77 -27.09
CA ILE A 137 9.11 1.31 -27.15
C ILE A 137 10.57 0.88 -27.01
N PHE A 138 10.93 0.31 -25.87
CA PHE A 138 12.30 -0.15 -25.63
C PHE A 138 12.44 -1.65 -25.91
N LEU A 139 13.42 -2.02 -26.73
CA LEU A 139 13.66 -3.40 -27.14
C LEU A 139 15.04 -3.89 -26.65
N LEU A 140 15.03 -4.94 -25.85
CA LEU A 140 16.22 -5.61 -25.32
C LEU A 140 16.30 -7.08 -25.77
N ARG A 141 17.22 -7.42 -26.65
CA ARG A 141 17.24 -8.78 -27.22
C ARG A 141 17.69 -9.86 -26.23
N THR A 142 18.57 -9.51 -25.30
CA THR A 142 19.12 -10.43 -24.30
C THR A 142 19.01 -9.85 -22.91
N SER A 143 18.59 -10.66 -21.95
CA SER A 143 18.38 -10.23 -20.56
C SER A 143 18.83 -11.33 -19.59
N THR A 144 19.35 -10.91 -18.44
CA THR A 144 19.67 -11.79 -17.31
C THR A 144 18.42 -12.23 -16.52
N PHE A 145 17.26 -11.61 -16.78
CA PHE A 145 15.98 -11.87 -16.11
C PHE A 145 15.13 -12.97 -16.76
N GLY A 146 15.56 -13.53 -17.89
CA GLY A 146 14.71 -14.36 -18.75
C GLY A 146 14.09 -13.55 -19.88
N GLY A 147 12.88 -13.90 -20.32
CA GLY A 147 12.15 -13.18 -21.37
C GLY A 147 10.84 -12.63 -20.84
N GLY A 148 10.58 -11.35 -21.08
CA GLY A 148 9.34 -10.69 -20.66
C GLY A 148 9.06 -9.34 -21.29
N GLY A 149 8.07 -8.62 -20.74
CA GLY A 149 7.69 -7.25 -21.07
C GLY A 149 7.19 -6.47 -19.85
N TYR A 150 7.18 -5.15 -19.95
CA TYR A 150 6.66 -4.27 -18.89
C TYR A 150 6.24 -2.90 -19.44
N ALA A 151 4.99 -2.51 -19.24
CA ALA A 151 4.47 -1.17 -19.47
C ALA A 151 4.53 -0.29 -18.21
N ASN A 152 4.77 1.01 -18.37
CA ASN A 152 4.85 1.97 -17.25
C ASN A 152 3.46 2.26 -16.63
N GLY A 153 2.92 1.25 -15.95
CA GLY A 153 1.55 1.21 -15.46
C GLY A 153 0.53 0.86 -16.55
N VAL A 154 -0.72 0.64 -16.12
CA VAL A 154 -1.85 0.40 -17.03
C VAL A 154 -2.55 1.72 -17.31
N GLY A 155 -2.41 2.23 -18.54
CA GLY A 155 -2.88 3.54 -19.00
C GLY A 155 -2.48 4.68 -18.08
N SER A 156 -1.27 4.63 -17.52
CA SER A 156 -0.72 5.70 -16.67
C SER A 156 0.24 6.60 -17.45
N GLU A 157 1.09 6.01 -18.29
CA GLU A 157 2.15 6.68 -19.05
C GLU A 157 2.32 6.03 -20.44
N SER A 158 3.06 6.67 -21.36
CA SER A 158 3.23 6.24 -22.76
C SER A 158 4.51 5.43 -23.05
N GLN A 159 4.91 4.51 -22.16
CA GLN A 159 6.22 3.84 -22.29
C GLN A 159 6.14 2.37 -21.91
N PHE A 160 6.86 1.51 -22.63
CA PHE A 160 7.03 0.10 -22.27
C PHE A 160 8.31 -0.51 -22.82
N PHE A 161 8.75 -1.62 -22.24
CA PHE A 161 9.90 -2.36 -22.73
C PHE A 161 9.63 -3.86 -22.89
N VAL A 162 10.27 -4.49 -23.88
CA VAL A 162 10.21 -5.94 -24.13
C VAL A 162 11.61 -6.51 -24.17
N TYR A 163 11.82 -7.64 -23.49
CA TYR A 163 13.14 -8.21 -23.29
C TYR A 163 13.24 -9.74 -23.46
N GLY A 164 14.41 -10.19 -23.90
CA GLY A 164 14.86 -11.57 -23.81
C GLY A 164 14.14 -12.58 -24.71
N THR A 165 14.19 -13.85 -24.30
CA THR A 165 13.67 -14.97 -25.09
C THR A 165 12.85 -15.93 -24.24
N LEU A 166 11.79 -16.50 -24.81
CA LEU A 166 10.96 -17.53 -24.20
C LEU A 166 10.73 -18.67 -25.17
N SER A 167 10.99 -19.92 -24.74
CA SER A 167 10.84 -21.10 -25.61
C SER A 167 11.55 -20.97 -26.97
N SER A 168 12.75 -20.39 -26.96
CA SER A 168 13.58 -20.09 -28.15
C SER A 168 13.01 -19.04 -29.11
N GLN A 169 11.95 -18.32 -28.74
CA GLN A 169 11.43 -17.16 -29.47
C GLN A 169 11.95 -15.88 -28.83
N THR A 170 12.41 -14.92 -29.64
CA THR A 170 12.79 -13.58 -29.17
C THR A 170 11.54 -12.74 -29.01
N LEU A 171 11.25 -12.29 -27.80
CA LEU A 171 9.92 -11.75 -27.47
C LEU A 171 9.58 -10.42 -28.14
N GLY A 172 10.59 -9.57 -28.42
CA GLY A 172 10.39 -8.35 -29.20
C GLY A 172 9.96 -8.57 -30.66
N LEU A 173 9.95 -9.83 -31.12
CA LEU A 173 9.47 -10.27 -32.45
C LEU A 173 8.21 -11.13 -32.33
N THR A 174 7.41 -10.87 -31.30
CA THR A 174 6.15 -11.57 -31.06
C THR A 174 5.10 -10.57 -30.57
N SER A 175 3.83 -10.99 -30.52
CA SER A 175 2.72 -10.17 -30.00
C SER A 175 2.82 -9.84 -28.50
N VAL A 176 3.92 -10.19 -27.82
CA VAL A 176 4.26 -9.59 -26.51
C VAL A 176 4.45 -8.07 -26.63
N VAL A 177 4.95 -7.57 -27.77
CA VAL A 177 4.99 -6.11 -28.04
C VAL A 177 3.59 -5.51 -28.05
N SER A 178 2.64 -6.23 -28.65
CA SER A 178 1.22 -5.85 -28.69
C SER A 178 0.55 -5.95 -27.32
N HIS A 179 0.94 -6.91 -26.48
CA HIS A 179 0.48 -7.05 -25.09
C HIS A 179 0.85 -5.82 -24.25
N GLU A 180 2.12 -5.40 -24.28
CA GLU A 180 2.55 -4.22 -23.54
C GLU A 180 1.92 -2.92 -24.07
N MET A 181 1.75 -2.81 -25.40
CA MET A 181 0.97 -1.72 -25.98
C MET A 181 -0.48 -1.72 -25.46
N GLY A 182 -1.08 -2.90 -25.29
CA GLY A 182 -2.40 -3.04 -24.67
C GLY A 182 -2.49 -2.41 -23.28
N HIS A 183 -1.47 -2.59 -22.43
CA HIS A 183 -1.40 -1.92 -21.13
C HIS A 183 -1.30 -0.40 -21.24
N VAL A 184 -0.50 0.13 -22.17
CA VAL A 184 -0.43 1.58 -22.46
C VAL A 184 -1.80 2.12 -22.88
N LEU A 185 -2.54 1.33 -23.67
CA LEU A 185 -3.91 1.64 -24.12
C LEU A 185 -4.99 1.24 -23.10
N TYR A 186 -4.60 1.03 -21.85
CA TYR A 186 -5.46 0.83 -20.69
C TYR A 186 -6.16 -0.53 -20.60
N LEU A 187 -5.57 -1.60 -21.11
CA LEU A 187 -6.06 -2.97 -20.93
C LEU A 187 -5.39 -3.66 -19.74
N TRP A 188 -6.18 -4.44 -18.99
CA TRP A 188 -5.70 -5.28 -17.89
C TRP A 188 -5.43 -6.70 -18.37
N HIS A 189 -4.66 -7.49 -17.60
CA HIS A 189 -4.57 -8.93 -17.81
C HIS A 189 -5.93 -9.59 -17.62
N THR A 190 -6.28 -10.52 -18.51
CA THR A 190 -7.52 -11.33 -18.42
C THR A 190 -7.62 -12.10 -17.10
N HIS A 191 -6.48 -12.45 -16.50
CA HIS A 191 -6.37 -13.23 -15.26
C HIS A 191 -6.16 -12.39 -14.00
N ARG A 192 -6.55 -11.11 -14.02
CA ARG A 192 -6.37 -10.19 -12.88
C ARG A 192 -7.03 -10.66 -11.58
N GLY A 193 -8.04 -11.54 -11.65
CA GLY A 193 -8.59 -12.22 -10.47
C GLY A 193 -7.55 -13.06 -9.71
N CYS A 194 -6.60 -13.66 -10.43
CA CYS A 194 -5.46 -14.35 -9.85
C CYS A 194 -4.47 -13.41 -9.14
N GLU A 195 -4.27 -12.22 -9.71
CA GLU A 195 -3.30 -11.24 -9.22
C GLU A 195 -3.81 -10.53 -7.96
N THR A 196 -5.10 -10.19 -7.94
CA THR A 196 -5.72 -9.34 -6.92
C THR A 196 -6.58 -10.09 -5.91
N GLY A 197 -6.94 -11.34 -6.20
CA GLY A 197 -7.94 -12.09 -5.45
C GLY A 197 -9.40 -11.68 -5.73
N ASN A 198 -9.64 -10.68 -6.59
CA ASN A 198 -10.97 -10.25 -7.01
C ASN A 198 -11.41 -11.00 -8.27
N TRP A 199 -12.01 -12.17 -8.06
CA TRP A 199 -12.31 -13.14 -9.11
C TRP A 199 -13.61 -12.86 -9.87
N GLU A 200 -13.51 -12.90 -11.21
CA GLU A 200 -14.68 -12.96 -12.09
C GLU A 200 -15.39 -14.31 -11.97
N PHE A 201 -16.71 -14.28 -11.95
CA PHE A 201 -17.58 -15.45 -11.91
C PHE A 201 -17.69 -16.11 -13.28
N THR A 202 -17.60 -17.44 -13.34
CA THR A 202 -17.74 -18.13 -14.63
C THR A 202 -19.21 -18.21 -15.03
N GLU A 203 -19.50 -17.97 -16.32
CA GLU A 203 -20.85 -18.06 -16.87
C GLU A 203 -21.51 -19.44 -16.65
N ASN A 204 -20.72 -20.51 -16.52
CA ASN A 204 -21.20 -21.88 -16.34
C ASN A 204 -21.69 -22.20 -14.93
N TYR A 205 -21.18 -21.48 -13.92
CA TYR A 205 -21.48 -21.74 -12.51
C TYR A 205 -22.56 -20.80 -11.97
N HIS A 206 -22.56 -19.55 -12.43
CA HIS A 206 -23.41 -18.47 -11.98
C HIS A 206 -24.31 -17.95 -13.12
N LEU A 207 -25.24 -18.79 -13.58
CA LEU A 207 -26.06 -18.59 -14.79
C LEU A 207 -26.88 -17.27 -14.84
N ASP A 208 -26.99 -16.53 -13.73
CA ASP A 208 -27.77 -15.30 -13.62
C ASP A 208 -26.99 -14.12 -12.97
N THR A 209 -25.69 -14.27 -12.67
CA THR A 209 -24.91 -13.28 -11.88
C THR A 209 -23.50 -13.11 -12.44
N VAL A 210 -23.25 -12.02 -13.17
CA VAL A 210 -21.92 -11.66 -13.72
C VAL A 210 -21.34 -10.48 -12.95
N ASN A 211 -20.09 -10.57 -12.51
CA ASN A 211 -19.35 -9.51 -11.81
C ASN A 211 -18.16 -8.97 -12.63
N CYS A 212 -18.05 -9.34 -13.91
CA CYS A 212 -17.01 -8.96 -14.85
C CYS A 212 -16.81 -7.43 -15.00
N GLU A 213 -17.79 -6.59 -14.65
CA GLU A 213 -17.61 -5.13 -14.66
C GLU A 213 -16.79 -4.60 -13.48
N VAL A 214 -16.64 -5.39 -12.41
CA VAL A 214 -16.01 -4.97 -11.14
C VAL A 214 -14.94 -5.95 -10.64
N ALA A 215 -14.80 -7.11 -11.30
CA ALA A 215 -13.83 -8.16 -11.01
C ALA A 215 -13.16 -8.64 -12.31
N GLY A 216 -12.10 -9.44 -12.19
CA GLY A 216 -11.31 -9.82 -13.37
C GLY A 216 -10.63 -8.60 -14.01
N ASP A 217 -10.68 -8.52 -15.34
CA ASP A 217 -10.08 -7.45 -16.16
C ASP A 217 -11.03 -6.27 -16.44
N PHE A 218 -12.21 -6.27 -15.79
CA PHE A 218 -13.28 -5.28 -15.94
C PHE A 218 -14.03 -5.32 -17.28
N LEU A 219 -13.90 -6.40 -18.06
CA LEU A 219 -14.54 -6.59 -19.34
C LEU A 219 -15.34 -7.90 -19.31
N CYS A 220 -16.53 -7.88 -19.91
CA CYS A 220 -17.47 -9.01 -19.83
C CYS A 220 -17.44 -9.91 -21.06
N ASP A 221 -16.70 -9.55 -22.11
CA ASP A 221 -16.53 -10.37 -23.31
C ASP A 221 -15.20 -11.11 -23.35
N THR A 222 -14.38 -10.94 -22.30
CA THR A 222 -13.21 -11.73 -21.96
C THR A 222 -13.63 -12.78 -20.94
N PRO A 223 -13.58 -14.09 -21.27
CA PRO A 223 -13.97 -15.12 -20.30
C PRO A 223 -13.03 -15.15 -19.10
N ALA A 224 -13.59 -15.32 -17.89
CA ALA A 224 -12.84 -15.52 -16.65
C ALA A 224 -11.60 -16.42 -16.83
N ASP A 225 -10.42 -15.87 -16.51
CA ASP A 225 -9.14 -16.52 -16.73
C ASP A 225 -8.46 -16.93 -15.42
N PRO A 226 -8.33 -18.25 -15.15
CA PRO A 226 -7.66 -18.78 -13.96
C PRO A 226 -6.13 -18.87 -14.13
N LEU A 227 -5.56 -17.92 -14.89
CA LEU A 227 -4.16 -17.85 -15.30
C LEU A 227 -3.70 -19.05 -16.12
N ILE A 228 -3.82 -18.95 -17.46
CA ILE A 228 -3.37 -19.96 -18.43
C ILE A 228 -1.88 -20.33 -18.28
N TRP A 229 -1.00 -19.36 -18.09
CA TRP A 229 0.46 -19.57 -17.92
C TRP A 229 1.12 -20.48 -18.98
N GLY A 230 0.80 -20.26 -20.26
CA GLY A 230 1.31 -21.06 -21.37
C GLY A 230 0.84 -22.53 -21.39
N ASN A 231 -0.11 -22.90 -20.53
CA ASN A 231 -0.68 -24.24 -20.42
C ASN A 231 -1.71 -24.53 -21.53
N VAL A 232 -1.26 -24.40 -22.76
CA VAL A 232 -2.04 -24.67 -23.98
C VAL A 232 -1.44 -25.84 -24.75
N ASN A 233 -2.23 -26.52 -25.57
CA ASN A 233 -1.71 -27.54 -26.48
C ASN A 233 -1.12 -26.89 -27.76
N SER A 234 -0.68 -27.69 -28.72
CA SER A 234 -0.10 -27.17 -29.99
C SER A 234 -1.12 -26.52 -30.92
N SER A 235 -2.41 -26.62 -30.62
CA SER A 235 -3.52 -25.97 -31.33
C SER A 235 -4.04 -24.75 -30.58
N CYS A 236 -3.30 -24.25 -29.59
CA CYS A 236 -3.67 -23.11 -28.75
C CYS A 236 -4.96 -23.30 -27.95
N GLU A 237 -5.29 -24.54 -27.58
CA GLU A 237 -6.41 -24.84 -26.68
C GLU A 237 -5.89 -25.02 -25.25
N TRP A 238 -6.60 -24.49 -24.26
CA TRP A 238 -6.22 -24.62 -22.85
C TRP A 238 -6.32 -26.08 -22.36
N ASN A 239 -5.31 -26.54 -21.61
CA ASN A 239 -5.25 -27.91 -21.11
C ASN A 239 -6.12 -28.16 -19.86
N GLY A 240 -6.92 -27.18 -19.42
CA GLY A 240 -7.88 -27.34 -18.32
C GLY A 240 -7.26 -27.40 -16.92
N GLN A 241 -6.08 -26.81 -16.73
CA GLN A 241 -5.43 -26.70 -15.42
C GLN A 241 -4.94 -25.26 -15.22
N PRO A 242 -5.14 -24.67 -14.02
CA PRO A 242 -4.66 -23.32 -13.74
C PRO A 242 -3.16 -23.37 -13.46
N HIS A 243 -2.54 -22.20 -13.33
CA HIS A 243 -1.21 -22.09 -12.76
C HIS A 243 -1.20 -22.55 -11.28
N ALA A 244 -0.14 -23.23 -10.84
CA ALA A 244 -0.07 -23.81 -9.48
C ALA A 244 -0.05 -22.78 -8.33
N GLY A 245 0.23 -21.51 -8.64
CA GLY A 245 0.13 -20.39 -7.71
C GLY A 245 -1.23 -19.71 -7.70
N CYS A 246 -2.17 -20.19 -8.51
CA CYS A 246 -3.45 -19.55 -8.75
C CYS A 246 -4.58 -20.49 -8.31
N GLU A 247 -5.25 -20.13 -7.21
CA GLU A 247 -6.33 -20.94 -6.63
C GLU A 247 -7.68 -20.23 -6.88
N PRO A 248 -8.33 -20.45 -8.04
CA PRO A 248 -9.65 -19.92 -8.29
C PRO A 248 -10.65 -20.46 -7.25
N PHE A 249 -11.57 -19.60 -6.81
CA PHE A 249 -12.57 -19.98 -5.82
C PHE A 249 -13.62 -20.97 -6.39
N GLU A 250 -13.83 -20.97 -7.71
CA GLU A 250 -14.68 -21.92 -8.40
C GLU A 250 -13.92 -23.19 -8.87
N PRO A 251 -14.61 -24.33 -9.04
CA PRO A 251 -14.02 -25.50 -9.67
C PRO A 251 -13.43 -25.20 -11.05
N ILE A 252 -12.18 -25.63 -11.28
CA ILE A 252 -11.44 -25.36 -12.54
C ILE A 252 -12.21 -25.75 -13.81
N GLY A 253 -13.06 -26.77 -13.73
CA GLY A 253 -13.85 -27.24 -14.87
C GLY A 253 -14.91 -26.25 -15.37
N ASN A 254 -15.16 -25.16 -14.64
CA ASN A 254 -16.10 -24.12 -15.04
C ASN A 254 -15.46 -23.02 -15.89
N TYR A 255 -14.15 -22.85 -15.78
CA TYR A 255 -13.40 -21.85 -16.51
C TYR A 255 -13.20 -22.27 -17.97
N ASN A 256 -13.24 -21.29 -18.87
CA ASN A 256 -12.94 -21.46 -20.28
C ASN A 256 -12.21 -20.22 -20.81
N PRO A 257 -10.99 -19.94 -20.32
CA PRO A 257 -10.23 -18.77 -20.73
C PRO A 257 -9.94 -18.80 -22.22
N ASP A 258 -9.89 -17.62 -22.85
CA ASP A 258 -9.50 -17.49 -24.25
C ASP A 258 -7.98 -17.48 -24.40
N PRO A 259 -7.35 -18.57 -24.91
CA PRO A 259 -5.91 -18.64 -25.06
C PRO A 259 -5.41 -17.94 -26.31
N THR A 260 -6.30 -17.32 -27.09
CA THR A 260 -5.99 -16.49 -28.26
C THR A 260 -5.94 -15.00 -27.96
N ASN A 261 -6.40 -14.59 -26.79
CA ASN A 261 -6.40 -13.20 -26.36
C ASN A 261 -4.96 -12.70 -26.14
N ILE A 262 -4.62 -11.56 -26.74
CA ILE A 262 -3.28 -10.95 -26.61
C ILE A 262 -2.96 -10.59 -25.16
N MET A 263 -3.95 -10.20 -24.34
CA MET A 263 -3.77 -9.86 -22.92
C MET A 263 -3.72 -11.06 -21.97
N SER A 264 -3.79 -12.29 -22.51
CA SER A 264 -3.65 -13.53 -21.73
C SER A 264 -2.19 -13.97 -21.65
N TYR A 265 -1.80 -14.62 -20.54
CA TYR A 265 -0.49 -15.28 -20.42
C TYR A 265 -0.46 -16.64 -21.14
N THR A 266 -0.86 -16.66 -22.41
CA THR A 266 -0.75 -17.79 -23.33
C THR A 266 0.68 -17.90 -23.91
N ARG A 267 0.90 -18.80 -24.86
CA ARG A 267 2.19 -18.85 -25.59
C ARG A 267 2.25 -17.72 -26.62
N PRO A 268 3.42 -17.12 -26.91
CA PRO A 268 3.53 -16.02 -27.87
C PRO A 268 2.91 -16.32 -29.25
N ASN A 269 3.03 -17.56 -29.74
CA ASN A 269 2.46 -17.98 -31.01
C ASN A 269 0.94 -18.25 -31.00
N CYS A 270 0.29 -18.08 -29.84
CA CYS A 270 -1.14 -18.21 -29.65
C CYS A 270 -1.84 -16.86 -29.44
N MET A 271 -1.10 -15.77 -29.15
CA MET A 271 -1.64 -14.41 -29.06
C MET A 271 -2.06 -13.95 -30.47
N ILE A 272 -3.35 -13.72 -30.70
CA ILE A 272 -3.91 -13.49 -32.05
C ILE A 272 -4.83 -12.28 -32.10
N SER A 273 -5.65 -12.01 -31.08
CA SER A 273 -6.70 -10.98 -31.16
C SER A 273 -7.04 -10.33 -29.82
N PHE A 274 -7.71 -9.18 -29.89
CA PHE A 274 -8.41 -8.52 -28.78
C PHE A 274 -9.93 -8.75 -28.88
N SER A 275 -10.63 -8.69 -27.74
CA SER A 275 -12.10 -8.72 -27.69
C SER A 275 -12.72 -7.38 -28.11
N ASP A 276 -14.01 -7.36 -28.39
CA ASP A 276 -14.71 -6.14 -28.84
C ASP A 276 -14.69 -5.06 -27.73
N GLN A 277 -14.84 -5.43 -26.47
CA GLN A 277 -14.78 -4.49 -25.34
C GLN A 277 -13.34 -4.05 -25.03
N GLN A 278 -12.34 -4.91 -25.27
CA GLN A 278 -10.94 -4.47 -25.23
C GLN A 278 -10.68 -3.39 -26.29
N VAL A 279 -11.11 -3.60 -27.53
CA VAL A 279 -11.00 -2.60 -28.62
C VAL A 279 -11.71 -1.30 -28.27
N GLN A 280 -12.94 -1.40 -27.76
CA GLN A 280 -13.72 -0.25 -27.30
C GLN A 280 -12.98 0.56 -26.24
N ARG A 281 -12.39 -0.13 -25.26
CA ARG A 281 -11.67 0.49 -24.15
C ARG A 281 -10.39 1.19 -24.63
N MET A 282 -9.68 0.62 -25.59
CA MET A 282 -8.51 1.27 -26.20
C MET A 282 -8.89 2.57 -26.92
N HIS A 283 -9.95 2.58 -27.72
CA HIS A 283 -10.41 3.81 -28.38
C HIS A 283 -10.85 4.88 -27.36
N ASN A 284 -11.58 4.47 -26.32
CA ASN A 284 -12.01 5.40 -25.27
C ASN A 284 -10.82 5.95 -24.49
N SER A 285 -9.80 5.13 -24.21
CA SER A 285 -8.60 5.58 -23.49
C SER A 285 -7.81 6.59 -24.33
N ILE A 286 -7.67 6.38 -25.63
CA ILE A 286 -7.06 7.35 -26.56
C ILE A 286 -7.86 8.67 -26.60
N GLU A 287 -9.19 8.60 -26.62
CA GLU A 287 -10.05 9.79 -26.59
C GLU A 287 -10.02 10.54 -25.24
N THR A 288 -9.66 9.88 -24.14
CA THR A 288 -9.84 10.42 -22.77
C THR A 288 -8.53 10.79 -22.08
N LEU A 289 -7.48 9.99 -22.22
CA LEU A 289 -6.23 10.16 -21.49
C LEU A 289 -5.34 11.19 -22.19
N ALA A 290 -5.02 12.28 -21.48
CA ALA A 290 -4.32 13.43 -22.05
C ALA A 290 -2.93 13.12 -22.62
N PHE A 291 -2.24 12.11 -22.08
CA PHE A 291 -0.93 11.70 -22.60
C PHE A 291 -1.08 10.92 -23.93
N LEU A 292 -2.12 10.07 -24.09
CA LEU A 292 -2.40 9.38 -25.35
C LEU A 292 -2.89 10.34 -26.43
N GLN A 293 -3.69 11.35 -26.07
CA GLN A 293 -4.10 12.40 -27.00
C GLN A 293 -2.92 13.16 -27.60
N GLN A 294 -1.82 13.32 -26.85
CA GLN A 294 -0.60 13.95 -27.35
C GLN A 294 0.14 13.08 -28.37
N CYS A 295 -0.06 11.76 -28.33
CA CYS A 295 0.51 10.82 -29.29
C CYS A 295 -0.25 10.77 -30.63
N VAL A 296 -1.45 11.35 -30.73
CA VAL A 296 -2.29 11.28 -31.94
C VAL A 296 -1.72 12.16 -33.07
N VAL A 297 -1.59 11.57 -34.26
CA VAL A 297 -1.12 12.25 -35.48
C VAL A 297 -2.30 12.85 -36.24
N ASN A 298 -2.37 14.19 -36.31
CA ASN A 298 -3.51 14.95 -36.86
C ASN A 298 -3.38 15.40 -38.33
N GLU A 299 -2.26 15.13 -39.00
CA GLU A 299 -2.02 15.53 -40.40
C GLU A 299 -2.27 14.35 -41.35
N PRO A 300 -2.74 14.58 -42.61
CA PRO A 300 -2.98 13.51 -43.57
C PRO A 300 -1.65 12.92 -44.04
N PHE A 301 -1.14 11.94 -43.29
CA PHE A 301 -0.09 11.05 -43.74
C PHE A 301 -0.66 10.15 -44.85
N VAL A 302 -0.06 10.22 -46.03
CA VAL A 302 -0.52 9.46 -47.20
C VAL A 302 -0.23 7.97 -46.97
N TYR A 303 -1.30 7.19 -46.86
CA TYR A 303 -1.34 5.75 -46.58
C TYR A 303 -0.68 4.82 -47.63
N GLU A 304 0.05 5.33 -48.64
CA GLU A 304 0.50 4.52 -49.78
C GLU A 304 1.95 4.01 -49.73
N ASN A 305 2.73 4.23 -48.66
CA ASN A 305 4.12 3.73 -48.60
C ASN A 305 4.59 3.33 -47.18
N TYR A 306 3.82 2.48 -46.47
CA TYR A 306 4.28 1.89 -45.20
C TYR A 306 5.02 0.56 -45.36
N ASN A 307 5.89 0.48 -46.36
CA ASN A 307 7.09 -0.34 -46.25
C ASN A 307 8.24 0.66 -46.34
N CYS A 308 8.99 0.89 -45.25
CA CYS A 308 10.32 1.45 -45.39
C CYS A 308 11.04 0.41 -46.30
N ILE A 309 11.18 0.66 -47.62
CA ILE A 309 11.99 -0.22 -48.48
C ILE A 309 13.41 0.02 -47.97
N SER A 310 13.89 -0.90 -47.15
CA SER A 310 15.25 -0.85 -46.62
C SER A 310 16.22 -0.74 -47.80
N SER A 311 17.28 0.04 -47.62
CA SER A 311 18.43 -0.09 -48.50
C SER A 311 18.98 -1.53 -48.41
N PRO A 312 19.63 -2.05 -49.46
CA PRO A 312 20.35 -3.31 -49.33
C PRO A 312 21.37 -3.21 -48.20
N GLU A 313 21.25 -4.08 -47.20
CA GLU A 313 22.18 -4.14 -46.08
C GLU A 313 23.18 -5.25 -46.35
N PHE A 314 24.46 -4.94 -46.21
CA PHE A 314 25.54 -5.91 -46.39
C PHE A 314 26.30 -6.08 -45.08
N SER A 315 26.82 -7.27 -44.83
CA SER A 315 27.76 -7.47 -43.72
C SER A 315 28.97 -6.55 -43.90
N ALA A 316 29.26 -5.72 -42.90
CA ALA A 316 30.45 -4.89 -42.90
C ALA A 316 31.70 -5.76 -43.04
N ILE A 317 32.47 -5.56 -44.12
CA ILE A 317 33.77 -6.19 -44.30
C ILE A 317 34.73 -5.15 -44.85
N SER A 318 35.80 -4.90 -44.10
CA SER A 318 36.93 -4.08 -44.51
C SER A 318 38.10 -4.92 -45.04
N CYS A 319 37.97 -6.26 -45.16
CA CYS A 319 39.08 -7.18 -45.44
C CYS A 319 38.95 -8.00 -46.74
N LEU A 320 39.96 -7.91 -47.62
CA LEU A 320 39.92 -8.43 -49.00
C LEU A 320 40.12 -9.95 -49.18
N GLU A 321 40.43 -10.74 -48.14
CA GLU A 321 40.87 -12.15 -48.34
C GLU A 321 39.77 -13.24 -48.31
N LEU A 322 38.47 -12.89 -48.20
CA LEU A 322 37.42 -13.89 -47.93
C LEU A 322 36.13 -13.86 -48.80
N ILE A 323 36.07 -13.11 -49.91
CA ILE A 323 34.79 -12.94 -50.65
C ILE A 323 34.88 -13.44 -52.09
N ASP A 324 34.07 -14.46 -52.44
CA ASP A 324 33.89 -15.00 -53.81
C ASP A 324 32.75 -14.30 -54.60
N ASP A 325 31.77 -13.68 -53.93
CA ASP A 325 30.61 -12.99 -54.56
C ASP A 325 29.98 -11.98 -53.59
N LEU A 326 29.77 -10.73 -54.03
CA LEU A 326 29.17 -9.64 -53.24
C LEU A 326 27.68 -9.88 -52.90
N GLU A 327 26.95 -10.67 -53.70
CA GLU A 327 25.55 -11.00 -53.42
C GLU A 327 25.38 -11.85 -52.15
N ASN A 328 26.39 -12.63 -51.79
CA ASN A 328 26.38 -13.47 -50.59
C ASN A 328 26.55 -12.67 -49.28
N LEU A 329 26.88 -11.38 -49.38
CA LEU A 329 27.03 -10.49 -48.23
C LEU A 329 25.71 -9.81 -47.85
N LEU A 330 24.67 -9.95 -48.67
CA LEU A 330 23.37 -9.34 -48.44
C LEU A 330 22.73 -9.95 -47.18
N LEU A 331 22.49 -9.10 -46.18
CA LEU A 331 21.92 -9.48 -44.88
C LEU A 331 20.39 -9.46 -44.89
N ASN A 332 19.78 -8.62 -45.72
CA ASN A 332 18.33 -8.50 -45.84
C ASN A 332 17.80 -9.15 -47.13
N TYR A 333 16.52 -9.55 -47.14
CA TYR A 333 15.94 -10.26 -48.29
C TYR A 333 15.60 -9.30 -49.43
N ILE A 334 15.77 -9.74 -50.69
CA ILE A 334 15.38 -8.95 -51.86
C ILE A 334 13.85 -8.81 -51.91
N PRO A 335 13.29 -7.59 -51.92
CA PRO A 335 11.84 -7.37 -51.99
C PRO A 335 11.22 -8.01 -53.23
N THR A 336 9.99 -8.54 -53.09
CA THR A 336 9.31 -9.24 -54.19
C THR A 336 9.07 -8.30 -55.38
N GLY A 337 9.60 -8.65 -56.56
CA GLY A 337 9.52 -7.82 -57.78
C GLY A 337 10.71 -6.89 -58.01
N PHE A 338 11.71 -6.93 -57.12
CA PHE A 338 12.97 -6.22 -57.23
C PHE A 338 14.14 -7.20 -57.46
N GLU A 339 15.24 -6.69 -58.00
CA GLU A 339 16.52 -7.38 -58.14
C GLU A 339 17.64 -6.57 -57.47
N LEU A 340 18.68 -7.23 -56.97
CA LEU A 340 19.84 -6.57 -56.36
C LEU A 340 20.87 -6.24 -57.45
N ILE A 341 21.33 -5.00 -57.49
CA ILE A 341 22.38 -4.55 -58.42
C ILE A 341 23.41 -3.68 -57.69
N PHE A 342 24.64 -3.62 -58.20
CA PHE A 342 25.73 -2.84 -57.63
C PHE A 342 26.20 -1.74 -58.57
N GLY A 343 26.52 -0.58 -58.02
CA GLY A 343 27.05 0.57 -58.74
C GLY A 343 28.31 1.15 -58.08
N ASN A 344 29.09 1.87 -58.87
CA ASN A 344 30.28 2.61 -58.42
C ASN A 344 29.97 4.03 -57.90
N GLU A 345 28.70 4.43 -57.89
CA GLU A 345 28.23 5.77 -57.51
C GLU A 345 26.96 5.65 -56.67
N LYS A 346 26.78 6.58 -55.71
CA LYS A 346 25.63 6.60 -54.80
C LYS A 346 24.31 6.99 -55.47
N ASP A 347 24.37 7.77 -56.57
CA ASP A 347 23.19 8.18 -57.35
C ASP A 347 23.10 7.36 -58.64
N PRO A 348 22.10 6.48 -58.78
CA PRO A 348 21.93 5.65 -59.98
C PRO A 348 21.52 6.44 -61.23
N ASN A 349 21.11 7.71 -61.08
CA ASN A 349 20.83 8.61 -62.20
C ASN A 349 22.06 9.44 -62.62
N SER A 350 23.21 9.26 -61.97
CA SER A 350 24.44 9.96 -62.31
C SER A 350 24.94 9.58 -63.71
N PRO A 351 25.41 10.53 -64.54
CA PRO A 351 26.02 10.22 -65.83
C PRO A 351 27.34 9.43 -65.72
N THR A 352 27.90 9.26 -64.51
CA THR A 352 29.08 8.42 -64.22
C THR A 352 28.73 7.05 -63.64
N PHE A 353 27.45 6.79 -63.37
CA PHE A 353 27.00 5.51 -62.86
C PHE A 353 27.24 4.41 -63.89
N SER A 354 27.92 3.36 -63.45
CA SER A 354 28.03 2.10 -64.18
C SER A 354 27.72 0.95 -63.24
N GLU A 355 26.84 0.06 -63.68
CA GLU A 355 26.57 -1.20 -63.00
C GLU A 355 27.86 -2.05 -62.98
N VAL A 356 28.17 -2.62 -61.80
CA VAL A 356 29.39 -3.36 -61.53
C VAL A 356 29.04 -4.83 -61.32
N ASP A 357 29.80 -5.71 -61.98
CA ASP A 357 29.68 -7.16 -61.79
C ASP A 357 30.14 -7.54 -60.37
N PRO A 358 29.34 -8.27 -59.58
CA PRO A 358 29.66 -8.61 -58.20
C PRO A 358 30.90 -9.51 -58.04
N ILE A 359 31.44 -10.08 -59.13
CA ILE A 359 32.51 -11.11 -59.10
C ILE A 359 33.94 -10.57 -59.34
N ILE A 360 34.20 -9.25 -59.31
CA ILE A 360 35.59 -8.73 -59.48
C ILE A 360 35.99 -7.78 -58.33
N ALA A 361 36.59 -8.36 -57.29
CA ALA A 361 37.15 -7.66 -56.13
C ALA A 361 38.46 -6.92 -56.47
N GLY A 362 38.36 -5.61 -56.68
CA GLY A 362 39.47 -4.66 -56.54
C GLY A 362 39.14 -3.64 -55.44
N SER A 363 40.17 -3.08 -54.78
CA SER A 363 39.97 -2.04 -53.76
C SER A 363 39.24 -0.84 -54.35
N GLY A 364 38.20 -0.38 -53.65
CA GLY A 364 37.28 0.63 -54.15
C GLY A 364 36.07 0.78 -53.24
N THR A 365 35.19 1.69 -53.62
CA THR A 365 33.92 1.95 -52.94
C THR A 365 32.75 1.58 -53.86
N TYR A 366 31.81 0.78 -53.38
CA TYR A 366 30.64 0.33 -54.14
C TYR A 366 29.35 0.56 -53.36
N TYR A 367 28.21 0.61 -54.05
CA TYR A 367 26.87 0.80 -53.49
C TYR A 367 25.91 -0.24 -54.08
N GLY A 368 25.13 -0.92 -53.25
CA GLY A 368 24.05 -1.81 -53.69
C GLY A 368 22.70 -1.11 -53.78
N PHE A 369 21.84 -1.54 -54.71
CA PHE A 369 20.49 -1.02 -54.91
C PHE A 369 19.49 -2.16 -55.12
N PHE A 370 18.29 -2.03 -54.57
CA PHE A 370 17.13 -2.83 -55.01
C PHE A 370 16.47 -2.13 -56.21
N TYR A 371 16.52 -2.75 -57.38
CA TYR A 371 15.98 -2.22 -58.63
C TYR A 371 14.71 -2.95 -59.06
N ASN A 372 13.69 -2.20 -59.45
CA ASN A 372 12.45 -2.77 -60.00
C ASN A 372 12.41 -2.59 -61.53
N PRO A 373 12.59 -3.68 -62.30
CA PRO A 373 12.63 -3.61 -63.77
C PRO A 373 11.26 -3.33 -64.41
N SER A 374 10.16 -3.46 -63.67
CA SER A 374 8.81 -3.21 -64.19
C SER A 374 8.37 -1.74 -64.10
N THR A 375 8.98 -0.97 -63.18
CA THR A 375 8.68 0.45 -62.96
C THR A 375 9.88 1.37 -63.22
N ASP A 376 11.04 0.80 -63.58
CA ASP A 376 12.32 1.50 -63.79
C ASP A 376 12.70 2.37 -62.58
N PHE A 377 12.62 1.75 -61.40
CA PHE A 377 12.78 2.44 -60.11
C PHE A 377 13.92 1.81 -59.30
N TYR A 378 14.79 2.66 -58.74
CA TYR A 378 15.85 2.28 -57.82
C TYR A 378 15.42 2.65 -56.39
N GLY A 379 15.47 1.69 -55.47
CA GLY A 379 15.39 1.96 -54.03
C GLY A 379 16.59 2.77 -53.52
N PRO A 380 16.57 3.19 -52.24
CA PRO A 380 17.69 3.91 -51.65
C PRO A 380 19.01 3.10 -51.71
N PRO A 381 20.16 3.73 -51.96
CA PRO A 381 21.47 3.05 -51.98
C PRO A 381 21.82 2.46 -50.61
N SER A 382 22.57 1.36 -50.60
CA SER A 382 23.28 0.88 -49.42
C SER A 382 24.30 1.90 -48.90
N ASP A 383 24.81 1.67 -47.69
CA ASP A 383 26.05 2.29 -47.26
C ASP A 383 27.24 1.89 -48.15
N PRO A 384 28.28 2.74 -48.25
CA PRO A 384 29.44 2.47 -49.09
C PRO A 384 30.21 1.23 -48.63
N LEU A 385 30.38 0.26 -49.52
CA LEU A 385 31.22 -0.92 -49.31
C LEU A 385 32.67 -0.58 -49.63
N ILE A 386 33.55 -0.52 -48.61
CA ILE A 386 34.95 -0.12 -48.72
C ILE A 386 35.87 -1.28 -48.34
N PHE A 387 36.80 -1.67 -49.22
CA PHE A 387 37.70 -2.81 -49.00
C PHE A 387 39.19 -2.39 -48.74
N ILE A 388 39.80 -2.83 -47.62
CA ILE A 388 41.17 -2.54 -47.11
C ILE A 388 41.85 -3.85 -46.51
N GLU A 389 42.95 -3.77 -45.75
CA GLU A 389 43.81 -4.87 -45.21
C GLU A 389 43.99 -4.68 -43.67
N CYS A 390 43.77 -5.70 -42.79
CA CYS A 390 43.24 -5.45 -41.40
C CYS A 390 44.07 -5.79 -40.11
N CYS A 391 45.33 -6.23 -40.08
CA CYS A 391 45.99 -6.61 -38.80
C CYS A 391 47.41 -6.05 -38.55
N GLY A 392 47.53 -4.75 -38.26
CA GLY A 392 48.78 -4.15 -37.79
C GLY A 392 48.54 -2.96 -36.85
N PHE A 393 48.61 -3.20 -35.53
CA PHE A 393 48.44 -2.15 -34.51
C PHE A 393 49.80 -1.63 -34.00
N ASP A 394 49.83 -0.37 -33.56
CA ASP A 394 50.98 0.24 -32.85
C ASP A 394 50.89 -0.05 -31.33
N ASP A 395 52.04 -0.06 -30.64
CA ASP A 395 52.14 -0.32 -29.19
C ASP A 395 51.39 0.71 -28.31
N ILE A 396 50.77 0.27 -27.20
CA ILE A 396 50.10 1.12 -26.20
C ILE A 396 51.09 1.66 -25.16
N ILE A 397 51.04 2.97 -24.91
CA ILE A 397 51.88 3.66 -23.91
C ILE A 397 50.99 4.29 -22.84
N LEU A 398 51.14 3.84 -21.58
CA LEU A 398 50.51 4.45 -20.41
C LEU A 398 51.40 5.56 -19.84
N THR A 399 50.77 6.56 -19.19
CA THR A 399 51.50 7.71 -18.62
C THR A 399 52.18 7.41 -17.30
N GLU A 400 51.70 6.43 -16.55
CA GLU A 400 52.18 6.03 -15.23
C GLU A 400 52.27 4.49 -15.11
N SER A 401 53.08 4.01 -14.15
CA SER A 401 53.22 2.57 -13.87
C SER A 401 52.75 2.16 -12.47
N VAL A 402 52.52 3.14 -11.57
CA VAL A 402 52.03 2.93 -10.20
C VAL A 402 51.13 4.10 -9.82
N VAL A 403 49.91 3.83 -9.36
CA VAL A 403 48.90 4.85 -9.01
C VAL A 403 48.20 4.50 -7.70
N SER A 404 47.91 5.52 -6.90
CA SER A 404 47.09 5.43 -5.69
C SER A 404 46.04 6.55 -5.67
N ASN A 405 44.93 6.34 -4.96
CA ASN A 405 43.90 7.38 -4.81
C ASN A 405 44.40 8.54 -3.94
N ASP A 406 43.93 9.75 -4.25
CA ASP A 406 44.16 10.93 -3.44
C ASP A 406 42.97 11.15 -2.48
N CYS A 407 43.23 11.06 -1.18
CA CYS A 407 42.18 11.26 -0.18
C CYS A 407 41.59 12.68 -0.25
N PRO A 408 40.25 12.80 -0.14
CA PRO A 408 39.31 11.85 0.48
C PRO A 408 38.51 10.95 -0.49
N GLU A 409 38.83 10.98 -1.79
CA GLU A 409 38.13 10.18 -2.80
C GLU A 409 38.57 8.70 -2.75
N LEU A 410 37.63 7.78 -2.95
CA LEU A 410 37.88 6.32 -2.99
C LEU A 410 37.85 5.75 -4.41
N LEU A 411 38.10 6.60 -5.41
CA LEU A 411 37.91 6.30 -6.83
C LEU A 411 39.21 6.51 -7.61
N ILE A 412 39.49 5.66 -8.59
CA ILE A 412 40.55 5.85 -9.59
C ILE A 412 39.97 5.49 -10.95
N ASP A 413 40.10 6.39 -11.92
CA ASP A 413 39.76 6.13 -13.33
C ASP A 413 41.02 5.75 -14.12
N LEU A 414 41.09 4.50 -14.61
CA LEU A 414 42.21 3.98 -15.38
C LEU A 414 42.39 4.70 -16.73
N ASP A 415 41.30 5.16 -17.36
CA ASP A 415 41.36 5.81 -18.68
C ASP A 415 42.08 7.15 -18.63
N SER A 416 42.07 7.81 -17.46
CA SER A 416 42.83 9.03 -17.20
C SER A 416 44.37 8.86 -17.35
N TYR A 417 44.88 7.62 -17.38
CA TYR A 417 46.31 7.31 -17.57
C TYR A 417 46.67 6.89 -19.00
N TYR A 418 45.71 6.89 -19.92
CA TYR A 418 45.93 6.71 -21.36
C TYR A 418 45.76 8.05 -22.09
N ASN A 419 46.72 8.39 -22.97
CA ASN A 419 46.71 9.65 -23.71
C ASN A 419 46.80 9.43 -25.25
N GLY A 420 46.51 8.21 -25.70
CA GLY A 420 46.50 7.86 -27.13
C GLY A 420 45.12 8.05 -27.76
N THR A 421 44.99 7.65 -29.02
CA THR A 421 43.69 7.48 -29.68
C THR A 421 43.63 6.07 -30.24
N PRO A 422 42.61 5.27 -29.93
CA PRO A 422 42.50 3.91 -30.48
C PRO A 422 42.53 3.92 -32.01
N PRO A 423 43.21 2.96 -32.66
CA PRO A 423 43.15 2.78 -34.11
C PRO A 423 41.71 2.61 -34.61
N VAL A 424 41.44 2.99 -35.87
CA VAL A 424 40.10 2.87 -36.46
C VAL A 424 39.62 1.42 -36.38
N GLY A 425 38.46 1.19 -35.74
CA GLY A 425 37.86 -0.13 -35.54
C GLY A 425 38.36 -0.89 -34.31
N ALA A 426 39.19 -0.29 -33.46
CA ALA A 426 39.59 -0.87 -32.17
C ALA A 426 39.18 0.03 -30.99
N ILE A 427 38.91 -0.58 -29.83
CA ILE A 427 38.60 0.08 -28.56
C ILE A 427 39.70 -0.16 -27.53
N LEU A 428 39.82 0.73 -26.53
CA LEU A 428 40.70 0.54 -25.38
C LEU A 428 39.96 -0.28 -24.32
N ILE A 429 40.56 -1.39 -23.88
CA ILE A 429 40.03 -2.22 -22.78
C ILE A 429 41.11 -2.45 -21.72
N TRP A 430 40.68 -2.73 -20.48
CA TRP A 430 41.57 -3.02 -19.36
C TRP A 430 41.38 -4.45 -18.84
N SER A 431 42.46 -5.08 -18.41
CA SER A 431 42.43 -6.43 -17.84
C SER A 431 43.42 -6.58 -16.70
N THR A 432 43.16 -7.50 -15.77
CA THR A 432 44.14 -7.92 -14.75
C THR A 432 45.12 -8.99 -15.26
N SER A 433 44.91 -9.51 -16.47
CA SER A 433 45.80 -10.45 -17.16
C SER A 433 46.58 -9.73 -18.26
N SER A 434 47.87 -10.09 -18.40
CA SER A 434 48.71 -9.63 -19.53
C SER A 434 48.63 -10.55 -20.75
N ASP A 435 47.87 -11.65 -20.67
CA ASP A 435 47.75 -12.64 -21.72
C ASP A 435 46.29 -12.72 -22.19
N PRO A 436 45.96 -12.19 -23.38
CA PRO A 436 44.60 -12.23 -23.92
C PRO A 436 44.11 -13.65 -24.26
N GLU A 437 45.01 -14.64 -24.33
CA GLU A 437 44.63 -16.05 -24.49
C GLU A 437 44.37 -16.78 -23.15
N SER A 438 44.50 -16.09 -22.01
CA SER A 438 44.20 -16.68 -20.70
C SER A 438 42.70 -16.97 -20.51
N ASP A 439 42.36 -18.10 -19.89
CA ASP A 439 40.96 -18.48 -19.61
C ASP A 439 40.70 -18.53 -18.09
N PRO A 440 39.85 -17.65 -17.52
CA PRO A 440 39.17 -16.54 -18.19
C PRO A 440 40.10 -15.32 -18.40
N PHE A 441 39.91 -14.55 -19.48
CA PHE A 441 40.54 -13.24 -19.69
C PHE A 441 39.63 -12.15 -19.09
N PRO A 442 39.97 -11.55 -17.94
CA PRO A 442 39.05 -10.71 -17.18
C PRO A 442 39.11 -9.25 -17.66
N ILE A 443 38.10 -8.80 -18.41
CA ILE A 443 37.92 -7.38 -18.74
C ILE A 443 37.37 -6.64 -17.52
N ILE A 444 37.95 -5.48 -17.18
CA ILE A 444 37.63 -4.71 -15.97
C ILE A 444 37.17 -3.30 -16.35
N ASP A 445 36.19 -2.78 -15.60
CA ASP A 445 35.75 -1.38 -15.66
C ASP A 445 36.91 -0.44 -15.29
N PRO A 446 37.24 0.58 -16.12
CA PRO A 446 38.29 1.53 -15.80
C PRO A 446 38.01 2.35 -14.53
N LEU A 447 36.75 2.50 -14.11
CA LEU A 447 36.37 3.25 -12.91
C LEU A 447 36.41 2.36 -11.66
N LEU A 448 37.56 2.32 -11.00
CA LEU A 448 37.80 1.49 -9.81
C LEU A 448 37.28 2.18 -8.54
N SER A 449 36.59 1.43 -7.67
CA SER A 449 36.13 1.92 -6.34
C SER A 449 36.29 0.84 -5.26
N HIS A 450 36.76 1.21 -4.06
CA HIS A 450 37.06 0.30 -2.93
C HIS A 450 38.07 -0.84 -3.22
N GLU A 451 38.97 -1.17 -2.28
CA GLU A 451 39.94 -2.29 -2.30
C GLU A 451 40.27 -3.00 -3.65
N HIS A 452 40.89 -2.28 -4.60
CA HIS A 452 41.44 -2.84 -5.84
C HIS A 452 42.98 -2.76 -5.84
N ASN A 453 43.65 -3.68 -5.13
CA ASN A 453 45.11 -3.74 -5.09
C ASN A 453 45.65 -4.78 -6.08
N THR A 454 45.81 -4.39 -7.34
CA THR A 454 46.30 -5.29 -8.41
C THR A 454 46.96 -4.51 -9.55
N THR A 455 47.59 -5.22 -10.47
CA THR A 455 48.13 -4.67 -11.71
C THR A 455 47.10 -4.80 -12.84
N TYR A 456 46.94 -3.74 -13.64
CA TYR A 456 46.09 -3.71 -14.82
C TYR A 456 46.91 -3.50 -16.10
N TYR A 457 46.41 -4.00 -17.22
CA TYR A 457 47.01 -3.92 -18.54
C TYR A 457 45.98 -3.39 -19.53
N ALA A 458 46.38 -2.48 -20.40
CA ALA A 458 45.54 -1.95 -21.46
C ALA A 458 45.78 -2.70 -22.77
N PHE A 459 44.72 -2.90 -23.56
CA PHE A 459 44.76 -3.54 -24.88
C PHE A 459 43.93 -2.74 -25.87
N TYR A 460 44.29 -2.80 -27.15
CA TYR A 460 43.37 -2.50 -28.22
C TYR A 460 42.66 -3.79 -28.59
N TYR A 461 41.34 -3.79 -28.52
CA TYR A 461 40.53 -4.89 -28.97
C TYR A 461 39.79 -4.49 -30.24
N ASN A 462 39.98 -5.28 -31.30
CA ASN A 462 39.21 -5.16 -32.52
C ASN A 462 38.19 -6.31 -32.55
N GLU A 463 36.92 -5.96 -32.35
CA GLU A 463 35.81 -6.91 -32.28
C GLU A 463 35.56 -7.60 -33.63
N GLU A 464 35.80 -6.92 -34.76
CA GLU A 464 35.55 -7.45 -36.12
C GLU A 464 36.52 -8.56 -36.53
N ALA A 465 37.80 -8.45 -36.13
CA ALA A 465 38.83 -9.44 -36.41
C ALA A 465 39.04 -10.44 -35.25
N ASP A 466 38.31 -10.26 -34.14
CA ASP A 466 38.49 -10.97 -32.87
C ASP A 466 39.96 -11.09 -32.47
N CYS A 467 40.66 -9.96 -32.45
CA CYS A 467 42.08 -9.91 -32.14
C CYS A 467 42.44 -8.78 -31.17
N TYR A 468 43.34 -9.10 -30.24
CA TYR A 468 43.91 -8.17 -29.28
C TYR A 468 45.26 -7.65 -29.77
N SER A 469 45.60 -6.41 -29.45
CA SER A 469 46.98 -5.95 -29.52
C SER A 469 47.86 -6.69 -28.51
N ASP A 470 49.18 -6.50 -28.63
CA ASP A 470 50.07 -6.79 -27.51
C ASP A 470 49.66 -5.93 -26.28
N PRO A 471 49.81 -6.45 -25.04
CA PRO A 471 49.48 -5.74 -23.81
C PRO A 471 50.34 -4.49 -23.62
N SER A 472 49.77 -3.45 -23.00
CA SER A 472 50.57 -2.35 -22.45
C SER A 472 51.54 -2.85 -21.37
N THR A 473 52.49 -2.00 -20.97
CA THR A 473 53.14 -2.20 -19.66
C THR A 473 52.09 -2.11 -18.55
N GLY A 474 52.15 -3.00 -17.55
CA GLY A 474 51.17 -3.03 -16.47
C GLY A 474 51.25 -1.82 -15.53
N ILE A 475 50.09 -1.34 -15.07
CA ILE A 475 49.93 -0.27 -14.08
C ILE A 475 49.49 -0.85 -12.73
N GLU A 476 50.27 -0.64 -11.67
CA GLU A 476 49.94 -1.12 -10.33
C GLU A 476 49.03 -0.12 -9.61
N ILE A 477 47.83 -0.55 -9.20
CA ILE A 477 46.85 0.28 -8.51
C ILE A 477 46.81 -0.09 -7.03
N THR A 478 46.77 0.92 -6.16
CA THR A 478 46.50 0.76 -4.73
C THR A 478 45.44 1.77 -4.28
N ILE A 479 44.22 1.30 -3.97
CA ILE A 479 43.19 2.15 -3.33
C ILE A 479 43.36 2.05 -1.83
N GLN A 480 43.92 3.09 -1.23
CA GLN A 480 44.07 3.22 0.22
C GLN A 480 42.79 3.78 0.85
N SER A 481 42.34 3.15 1.95
CA SER A 481 41.32 3.72 2.82
C SER A 481 41.76 5.07 3.39
N CYS A 482 40.92 6.09 3.20
CA CYS A 482 41.13 7.44 3.71
C CYS A 482 40.75 7.61 5.19
N CYS A 483 40.28 6.54 5.84
CA CYS A 483 39.94 6.50 7.26
C CYS A 483 41.14 6.77 8.19
N ASN A 484 42.37 6.58 7.72
CA ASN A 484 43.57 6.89 8.50
C ASN A 484 43.89 8.39 8.55
N VAL A 485 43.24 9.21 7.72
CA VAL A 485 43.38 10.66 7.71
C VAL A 485 42.43 11.23 8.78
N THR A 486 42.96 11.45 9.99
CA THR A 486 42.17 11.86 11.15
C THR A 486 41.87 13.35 11.23
N ASP A 487 42.35 14.14 10.27
CA ASP A 487 42.14 15.58 10.25
C ASP A 487 40.67 15.91 9.96
N ASN A 488 40.14 16.92 10.65
CA ASN A 488 38.79 17.40 10.38
C ASN A 488 38.73 18.10 9.01
N VAL A 489 37.62 17.93 8.30
CA VAL A 489 37.30 18.64 7.06
C VAL A 489 36.40 19.82 7.39
N TYR A 490 36.75 21.01 6.90
CA TYR A 490 35.98 22.25 7.11
C TYR A 490 35.38 22.73 5.78
N ILE A 491 34.05 22.84 5.72
CA ILE A 491 33.30 23.27 4.54
C ILE A 491 32.85 24.72 4.75
N SER A 492 33.37 25.65 3.94
CA SER A 492 33.09 27.09 4.02
C SER A 492 32.48 27.68 2.72
N GLY A 493 32.16 26.81 1.75
CA GLY A 493 31.47 27.15 0.51
C GLY A 493 30.57 26.00 0.08
N ASN A 494 30.17 25.96 -1.19
CA ASN A 494 29.33 24.88 -1.70
C ASN A 494 30.21 23.70 -2.14
N VAL A 495 30.00 22.54 -1.51
CA VAL A 495 30.73 21.30 -1.78
C VAL A 495 29.71 20.18 -1.97
N ASN A 496 29.87 19.39 -3.03
CA ASN A 496 29.04 18.23 -3.32
C ASN A 496 29.90 16.96 -3.26
N TYR A 497 29.43 15.95 -2.53
CA TYR A 497 30.00 14.60 -2.50
C TYR A 497 29.12 13.67 -3.33
N GLU A 498 29.45 13.61 -4.63
CA GLU A 498 28.72 12.86 -5.66
C GLU A 498 29.36 11.50 -5.98
N VAL A 499 30.59 11.27 -5.52
CA VAL A 499 31.32 9.99 -5.60
C VAL A 499 31.56 9.42 -4.19
N PRO A 500 31.89 8.12 -4.06
CA PRO A 500 32.22 7.54 -2.76
C PRO A 500 33.41 8.24 -2.08
N MET A 501 33.18 8.74 -0.86
CA MET A 501 34.16 9.47 -0.05
C MET A 501 34.45 8.74 1.26
N SER A 502 35.66 8.94 1.79
CA SER A 502 36.04 8.46 3.14
C SER A 502 36.83 9.50 3.90
N ILE A 503 36.32 9.89 5.07
CA ILE A 503 36.87 10.97 5.90
C ILE A 503 37.10 10.44 7.33
N GLY A 504 38.36 10.30 7.75
CA GLY A 504 38.70 9.80 9.07
C GLY A 504 38.50 10.78 10.23
N GLY A 505 38.31 12.08 9.95
CA GLY A 505 38.03 13.14 10.94
C GLY A 505 36.55 13.52 11.03
N ASN A 506 36.25 14.61 11.74
CA ASN A 506 34.90 15.21 11.70
C ASN A 506 34.73 16.03 10.42
N ILE A 507 33.49 16.18 9.98
CA ILE A 507 33.12 17.14 8.94
C ILE A 507 32.43 18.31 9.63
N VAL A 508 32.94 19.53 9.44
CA VAL A 508 32.40 20.75 10.04
C VAL A 508 31.91 21.66 8.92
N VAL A 509 30.60 21.85 8.83
CA VAL A 509 29.98 22.78 7.88
C VAL A 509 29.84 24.14 8.57
N GLN A 510 30.63 25.10 8.13
CA GLN A 510 30.77 26.42 8.74
C GLN A 510 29.78 27.42 8.15
N ASP A 511 29.71 28.64 8.71
CA ASP A 511 28.88 29.74 8.19
C ASP A 511 29.02 29.93 6.66
N GLN A 512 27.87 30.00 5.98
CA GLN A 512 27.72 30.07 4.51
C GLN A 512 28.23 28.85 3.73
N GLY A 513 28.75 27.83 4.41
CA GLY A 513 29.10 26.55 3.81
C GLY A 513 27.86 25.70 3.54
N THR A 514 27.81 25.05 2.38
CA THR A 514 26.79 24.05 2.05
C THR A 514 27.49 22.75 1.68
N LEU A 515 27.17 21.67 2.38
CA LEU A 515 27.59 20.32 2.03
C LEU A 515 26.39 19.53 1.51
N THR A 516 26.47 19.07 0.26
CA THR A 516 25.48 18.18 -0.35
C THR A 516 26.06 16.78 -0.47
N ILE A 517 25.39 15.77 0.06
CA ILE A 517 25.80 14.36 -0.01
C ILE A 517 24.76 13.60 -0.82
N THR A 518 25.17 13.07 -1.97
CA THR A 518 24.32 12.24 -2.85
C THR A 518 24.87 10.82 -3.05
N SER A 519 26.05 10.54 -2.49
CA SER A 519 26.76 9.28 -2.62
C SER A 519 27.22 8.73 -1.28
N PHE A 520 27.92 7.61 -1.33
CA PHE A 520 28.45 6.91 -0.16
C PHE A 520 29.50 7.76 0.58
N LEU A 521 29.38 7.85 1.90
CA LEU A 521 30.33 8.56 2.76
C LEU A 521 30.67 7.74 4.00
N GLU A 522 31.95 7.41 4.17
CA GLU A 522 32.46 6.85 5.42
C GLU A 522 33.05 7.93 6.32
N ILE A 523 32.74 7.84 7.61
CA ILE A 523 33.21 8.76 8.64
C ILE A 523 34.03 7.97 9.67
N GLY A 524 35.12 8.57 10.15
CA GLY A 524 35.95 8.00 11.20
C GLY A 524 35.17 7.59 12.44
N GLY A 525 35.61 6.52 13.11
CA GLY A 525 34.99 6.07 14.34
C GLY A 525 35.00 7.15 15.44
N GLU A 526 33.90 7.30 16.17
CA GLU A 526 33.72 8.37 17.16
C GLU A 526 33.94 9.79 16.58
N LYS A 527 33.60 9.99 15.31
CA LYS A 527 33.50 11.29 14.63
C LYS A 527 32.09 11.50 14.11
N GLY A 528 31.79 12.73 13.72
CA GLY A 528 30.48 13.10 13.22
C GLY A 528 30.51 14.24 12.20
N ILE A 529 29.30 14.63 11.79
CA ILE A 529 29.07 15.86 11.03
C ILE A 529 28.54 16.92 11.99
N ILE A 530 29.16 18.09 12.00
CA ILE A 530 28.76 19.24 12.81
C ILE A 530 28.37 20.36 11.85
N VAL A 531 27.15 20.86 11.98
CA VAL A 531 26.65 21.99 11.20
C VAL A 531 26.55 23.19 12.14
N GLU A 532 27.47 24.14 11.97
CA GLU A 532 27.57 25.36 12.77
C GLU A 532 26.52 26.41 12.33
N ASP A 533 26.42 27.51 13.08
CA ASP A 533 25.57 28.66 12.73
C ASP A 533 25.84 29.15 11.30
N GLY A 534 24.78 29.21 10.48
CA GLY A 534 24.84 29.61 9.06
C GLY A 534 25.33 28.52 8.09
N GLY A 535 25.71 27.33 8.58
CA GLY A 535 26.06 26.18 7.75
C GLY A 535 24.84 25.36 7.32
N LYS A 536 24.94 24.67 6.17
CA LYS A 536 23.85 23.87 5.61
C LYS A 536 24.31 22.46 5.18
N LEU A 537 23.61 21.43 5.65
CA LEU A 537 23.78 20.05 5.23
C LEU A 537 22.57 19.58 4.44
N ILE A 538 22.81 18.99 3.26
CA ILE A 538 21.80 18.37 2.40
C ILE A 538 22.17 16.91 2.19
N ILE A 539 21.23 15.99 2.44
CA ILE A 539 21.34 14.57 2.14
C ILE A 539 20.23 14.21 1.15
N GLU A 540 20.59 13.73 -0.04
CA GLU A 540 19.63 13.55 -1.12
C GLU A 540 19.88 12.26 -1.92
N GLY A 541 18.79 11.57 -2.23
CA GLY A 541 18.81 10.38 -3.08
C GLY A 541 19.14 9.08 -2.35
N PRO A 542 18.82 7.92 -2.96
CA PRO A 542 18.97 6.60 -2.32
C PRO A 542 20.43 6.15 -2.16
N ASN A 543 21.35 6.72 -2.94
CA ASN A 543 22.78 6.42 -2.92
C ASN A 543 23.53 7.16 -1.81
N ALA A 544 22.92 8.17 -1.19
CA ALA A 544 23.48 8.87 -0.04
C ALA A 544 23.48 7.96 1.20
N VAL A 545 24.56 7.21 1.39
CA VAL A 545 24.72 6.28 2.51
C VAL A 545 25.88 6.74 3.39
N LEU A 546 25.55 7.20 4.58
CA LEU A 546 26.50 7.66 5.58
C LEU A 546 26.75 6.54 6.59
N THR A 547 28.00 6.12 6.75
CA THR A 547 28.38 5.01 7.64
C THR A 547 29.76 5.23 8.28
N VAL A 548 30.17 4.30 9.14
CA VAL A 548 31.48 4.31 9.80
C VAL A 548 32.56 3.60 8.96
N CYS A 549 33.76 4.17 8.97
CA CYS A 549 35.00 3.60 8.45
C CYS A 549 35.35 2.20 9.00
N SER A 550 35.74 1.27 8.13
CA SER A 550 36.37 -0.03 8.52
C SER A 550 37.91 0.09 8.59
N PRO A 551 38.63 -0.45 9.61
CA PRO A 551 38.22 -1.21 10.79
C PRO A 551 38.18 -0.33 12.06
N GLY A 552 37.60 0.87 11.98
CA GLY A 552 37.49 1.82 13.08
C GLY A 552 36.62 1.32 14.25
N SER A 553 36.16 2.25 15.10
CA SER A 553 35.04 1.96 16.01
C SER A 553 33.89 1.31 15.21
N ASN A 554 33.08 0.47 15.85
CA ASN A 554 31.91 -0.11 15.20
C ASN A 554 30.79 0.93 14.97
N HIS A 555 31.00 2.19 15.34
CA HIS A 555 30.07 3.29 15.14
C HIS A 555 30.74 4.65 14.91
N TRP A 556 29.96 5.58 14.34
CA TRP A 556 30.24 7.02 14.33
C TRP A 556 29.24 7.77 15.23
N ASP A 557 29.50 9.02 15.57
CA ASP A 557 28.74 9.77 16.60
C ASP A 557 27.45 10.42 16.07
N GLY A 558 27.29 10.51 14.74
CA GLY A 558 26.09 11.04 14.08
C GLY A 558 26.21 12.48 13.59
N ILE A 559 25.05 13.09 13.37
CA ILE A 559 24.92 14.46 12.87
C ILE A 559 24.48 15.37 14.01
N VAL A 560 25.20 16.47 14.21
CA VAL A 560 24.89 17.53 15.19
C VAL A 560 24.61 18.82 14.44
N ILE A 561 23.41 19.38 14.63
CA ILE A 561 23.00 20.68 14.11
C ILE A 561 22.99 21.67 15.28
N GLU A 562 23.91 22.61 15.26
CA GLU A 562 23.99 23.67 16.26
C GLU A 562 22.92 24.76 16.00
N SER A 563 22.72 25.65 16.99
CA SER A 563 21.80 26.78 16.83
C SER A 563 22.19 27.64 15.63
N GLY A 564 21.26 27.78 14.67
CA GLY A 564 21.46 28.52 13.41
C GLY A 564 21.94 27.68 12.22
N GLY A 565 22.25 26.40 12.41
CA GLY A 565 22.54 25.47 11.32
C GLY A 565 21.28 24.96 10.61
N GLU A 566 21.44 24.48 9.38
CA GLU A 566 20.35 23.95 8.54
C GLU A 566 20.61 22.49 8.13
N LEU A 567 19.58 21.65 8.25
CA LEU A 567 19.55 20.28 7.74
C LEU A 567 18.35 20.08 6.81
N GLN A 568 18.63 19.58 5.61
CA GLN A 568 17.62 19.13 4.66
C GLN A 568 17.88 17.67 4.27
N THR A 569 16.84 16.83 4.30
CA THR A 569 16.90 15.47 3.73
C THR A 569 15.84 15.27 2.67
N ARG A 570 16.19 14.51 1.61
CA ARG A 570 15.34 14.07 0.50
C ARG A 570 15.70 12.62 0.14
N GLY A 571 15.65 11.74 1.14
CA GLY A 571 16.15 10.36 1.06
C GLY A 571 17.50 10.14 1.76
N GLY A 572 18.10 8.97 1.52
CA GLY A 572 19.39 8.56 2.06
C GLY A 572 19.31 7.63 3.29
N LYS A 573 20.47 7.18 3.74
CA LYS A 573 20.63 6.23 4.86
C LYS A 573 21.74 6.65 5.81
N ILE A 574 21.46 6.62 7.11
CA ILE A 574 22.40 6.82 8.20
C ILE A 574 22.56 5.48 8.91
N LEU A 575 23.72 4.84 8.74
CA LEU A 575 23.97 3.49 9.20
C LEU A 575 25.08 3.45 10.25
N ASN A 576 25.05 2.42 11.10
CA ASN A 576 26.08 2.16 12.10
C ASN A 576 26.35 3.36 13.03
N VAL A 577 25.31 4.11 13.38
CA VAL A 577 25.45 5.36 14.14
C VAL A 577 25.16 5.14 15.63
N LYS A 578 25.75 5.97 16.49
CA LYS A 578 25.43 6.01 17.93
C LYS A 578 24.16 6.80 18.22
N ASN A 579 24.04 8.02 17.69
CA ASN A 579 22.83 8.84 17.67
C ASN A 579 22.63 9.33 16.24
N GLY A 580 21.44 9.25 15.66
CA GLY A 580 21.28 9.61 14.23
C GLY A 580 21.48 11.11 13.99
N ILE A 581 20.47 11.90 14.35
CA ILE A 581 20.44 13.36 14.17
C ILE A 581 20.13 14.02 15.51
N TYR A 582 20.91 15.03 15.87
CA TYR A 582 20.74 15.81 17.09
C TYR A 582 20.68 17.30 16.75
N ALA A 583 19.60 17.96 17.12
CA ALA A 583 19.47 19.42 17.05
C ALA A 583 19.03 19.97 18.41
N GLU A 584 19.72 21.00 18.88
CA GLU A 584 19.37 21.68 20.12
C GLU A 584 19.34 23.21 19.95
N ASN A 585 18.40 23.82 20.67
CA ASN A 585 18.42 25.24 20.91
C ASN A 585 18.86 25.53 22.35
N THR A 586 20.03 26.13 22.49
CA THR A 586 20.50 26.59 23.81
C THR A 586 19.73 27.84 24.22
N TRP A 587 18.92 27.73 25.28
CA TRP A 587 18.08 28.80 25.85
C TRP A 587 18.84 30.05 26.35
N THR A 588 20.13 30.20 26.03
CA THR A 588 21.04 31.13 26.72
C THR A 588 21.16 32.51 26.09
N PHE A 589 20.77 32.76 24.82
CA PHE A 589 20.83 34.12 24.25
C PHE A 589 19.75 34.40 23.19
N GLN A 590 19.02 35.52 23.32
CA GLN A 590 17.91 35.97 22.45
C GLN A 590 18.32 36.39 21.01
N THR A 591 19.54 36.09 20.56
CA THR A 591 20.07 36.62 19.28
C THR A 591 20.47 35.56 18.26
N THR A 592 20.52 34.28 18.62
CA THR A 592 20.85 33.20 17.68
C THR A 592 19.57 32.56 17.11
N PRO A 593 19.48 32.38 15.78
CA PRO A 593 18.32 31.74 15.15
C PRO A 593 18.19 30.27 15.57
N PHE A 594 16.97 29.73 15.50
CA PHE A 594 16.73 28.30 15.70
C PHE A 594 17.42 27.48 14.59
N PRO A 595 17.85 26.23 14.87
CA PRO A 595 18.17 25.29 13.81
C PRO A 595 17.00 25.16 12.83
N ILE A 596 17.30 25.10 11.53
CA ILE A 596 16.31 24.86 10.48
C ILE A 596 16.35 23.37 10.13
N ILE A 597 15.28 22.65 10.46
CA ILE A 597 15.17 21.20 10.24
C ILE A 597 14.03 20.91 9.28
N ASP A 598 14.35 20.30 8.15
CA ASP A 598 13.40 19.82 7.13
C ASP A 598 13.80 18.40 6.70
N ILE A 599 13.14 17.41 7.30
CA ILE A 599 13.42 15.99 7.08
C ILE A 599 12.28 15.41 6.25
N GLN A 600 12.62 14.95 5.05
CA GLN A 600 11.72 14.27 4.12
C GLN A 600 12.43 13.04 3.57
N GLY A 601 12.04 11.85 4.00
CA GLY A 601 12.71 10.62 3.58
C GLY A 601 14.10 10.48 4.22
N ILE A 602 14.26 9.58 5.18
CA ILE A 602 15.58 9.17 5.68
C ILE A 602 15.48 7.83 6.42
N GLU A 603 16.39 6.90 6.16
CA GLU A 603 16.52 5.65 6.94
C GLU A 603 17.65 5.77 7.96
N ILE A 604 17.40 5.46 9.23
CA ILE A 604 18.39 5.56 10.32
C ILE A 604 18.47 4.24 11.08
N LYS A 605 19.68 3.66 11.14
CA LYS A 605 19.99 2.41 11.86
C LYS A 605 21.16 2.53 12.82
N GLY A 606 20.91 2.16 14.08
CA GLY A 606 21.86 2.33 15.18
C GLY A 606 22.72 1.09 15.51
N LYS A 607 23.58 1.21 16.53
CA LYS A 607 24.42 0.11 17.08
C LYS A 607 24.07 -0.34 18.51
N SER A 608 22.83 -0.12 18.95
CA SER A 608 22.28 -0.63 20.24
C SER A 608 23.02 -0.11 21.47
N PHE A 609 23.08 1.21 21.63
CA PHE A 609 23.59 1.84 22.85
C PHE A 609 22.45 2.15 23.84
N PRO A 610 22.67 2.06 25.16
CA PRO A 610 21.67 2.51 26.13
C PRO A 610 21.36 3.99 25.93
N TYR A 611 20.08 4.34 25.87
CA TYR A 611 19.57 5.70 25.70
C TYR A 611 19.91 6.36 24.35
N SER A 612 20.33 5.60 23.34
CA SER A 612 20.52 6.15 21.99
C SER A 612 19.19 6.58 21.36
N ARG A 613 19.29 7.58 20.48
CA ARG A 613 18.13 8.22 19.83
C ARG A 613 18.36 8.29 18.33
N GLY A 614 17.33 7.96 17.55
CA GLY A 614 17.34 8.14 16.09
C GLY A 614 17.44 9.63 15.76
N ILE A 615 16.42 10.40 16.14
CA ILE A 615 16.38 11.86 15.94
C ILE A 615 16.04 12.52 17.27
N THR A 616 16.78 13.58 17.64
CA THR A 616 16.52 14.39 18.83
C THR A 616 16.34 15.85 18.44
N LEU A 617 15.18 16.42 18.80
CA LEU A 617 14.90 17.85 18.64
C LEU A 617 14.61 18.46 20.02
N TRP A 618 15.56 19.26 20.51
CA TRP A 618 15.45 19.91 21.83
C TRP A 618 15.29 21.42 21.67
N GLY A 619 14.06 21.91 21.85
CA GLY A 619 13.75 23.34 21.73
C GLY A 619 13.76 23.83 20.28
N VAL A 620 13.64 22.92 19.33
CA VAL A 620 13.77 23.17 17.89
C VAL A 620 12.43 22.89 17.21
N PRO A 621 11.76 23.89 16.62
CA PRO A 621 10.64 23.64 15.71
C PRO A 621 11.17 23.06 14.38
N ALA A 622 10.55 21.99 13.89
CA ALA A 622 10.85 21.46 12.55
C ALA A 622 9.84 22.00 11.53
N GLN A 623 10.30 22.25 10.29
CA GLN A 623 9.43 22.68 9.19
C GLN A 623 8.61 21.52 8.63
N SER A 624 9.23 20.34 8.54
CA SER A 624 8.61 19.09 8.10
C SER A 624 9.36 17.90 8.71
N LEU A 625 8.63 16.90 9.17
CA LEU A 625 9.14 15.61 9.61
C LEU A 625 8.30 14.52 8.93
N SER A 626 8.75 14.04 7.77
CA SER A 626 8.01 13.03 6.99
C SER A 626 8.92 11.99 6.35
N GLY A 627 8.40 10.80 6.05
CA GLY A 627 9.18 9.73 5.43
C GLY A 627 10.33 9.21 6.29
N ILE A 628 10.25 9.36 7.62
CA ILE A 628 11.33 8.95 8.53
C ILE A 628 11.21 7.46 8.78
N VAL A 629 12.29 6.70 8.57
CA VAL A 629 12.38 5.30 8.98
C VAL A 629 13.48 5.18 10.03
N VAL A 630 13.10 4.89 11.29
CA VAL A 630 14.07 4.55 12.34
C VAL A 630 13.91 3.08 12.71
N ASP A 631 14.98 2.32 12.52
CA ASP A 631 15.01 0.88 12.73
C ASP A 631 16.21 0.47 13.58
N GLU A 632 15.97 -0.35 14.58
CA GLU A 632 16.95 -1.02 15.44
C GLU A 632 18.04 -0.14 16.08
N GLY A 633 18.67 -0.65 17.14
CA GLY A 633 19.83 0.01 17.74
C GLY A 633 19.56 1.33 18.48
N PHE A 634 18.29 1.70 18.66
CA PHE A 634 17.85 2.89 19.40
C PHE A 634 16.90 2.58 20.55
N THR A 635 16.98 3.42 21.60
CA THR A 635 15.97 3.44 22.66
C THR A 635 14.73 4.22 22.23
N TYR A 636 14.95 5.34 21.54
CA TYR A 636 13.89 6.22 21.04
C TYR A 636 14.06 6.44 19.54
N GLY A 637 12.96 6.38 18.79
CA GLY A 637 12.96 6.73 17.37
C GLY A 637 13.13 8.23 17.19
N LEU A 638 12.07 8.98 17.50
CA LEU A 638 12.03 10.44 17.52
C LEU A 638 11.84 10.95 18.96
N TYR A 639 12.74 11.82 19.41
CA TYR A 639 12.74 12.39 20.75
C TYR A 639 12.57 13.91 20.68
N LEU A 640 11.37 14.37 21.01
CA LEU A 640 10.96 15.78 20.95
C LEU A 640 10.88 16.37 22.36
N LEU A 641 11.50 17.54 22.58
CA LEU A 641 11.50 18.19 23.88
C LEU A 641 11.40 19.73 23.76
N GLY A 642 10.30 20.34 24.17
CA GLY A 642 10.21 21.78 24.43
C GLY A 642 10.26 22.73 23.20
N GLY A 643 9.77 22.31 22.04
CA GLY A 643 9.82 23.02 20.74
C GLY A 643 8.93 24.26 20.58
N GLY A 644 7.99 24.51 21.50
CA GLY A 644 7.13 25.72 21.51
C GLY A 644 6.02 25.72 20.45
N ASP A 645 6.33 25.35 19.21
CA ASP A 645 5.39 25.19 18.09
C ASP A 645 4.89 23.74 17.95
N ILE A 646 3.86 23.53 17.12
CA ILE A 646 3.32 22.20 16.83
C ILE A 646 4.30 21.45 15.93
N GLN A 647 4.78 20.30 16.39
CA GLN A 647 5.58 19.37 15.59
C GLN A 647 4.65 18.46 14.77
N VAL A 648 4.77 18.49 13.45
CA VAL A 648 3.98 17.64 12.55
C VAL A 648 4.84 16.50 12.05
N ILE A 649 4.42 15.26 12.35
CA ILE A 649 5.09 14.03 11.97
C ILE A 649 4.15 13.21 11.09
N THR A 650 4.55 12.94 9.85
CA THR A 650 3.72 12.16 8.92
C THR A 650 4.49 11.04 8.22
N ASP A 651 3.78 10.06 7.67
CA ASP A 651 4.33 9.10 6.70
C ASP A 651 5.62 8.41 7.17
N SER A 652 5.71 8.06 8.46
CA SER A 652 6.96 7.63 9.10
C SER A 652 6.83 6.25 9.76
N GLU A 653 7.93 5.49 9.76
CA GLU A 653 8.02 4.15 10.32
C GLU A 653 9.02 4.10 11.49
N PHE A 654 8.57 3.57 12.63
CA PHE A 654 9.40 3.35 13.82
C PHE A 654 9.35 1.88 14.24
N LYS A 655 10.48 1.17 14.11
CA LYS A 655 10.53 -0.27 14.37
C LYS A 655 11.73 -0.76 15.17
N ASN A 656 11.54 -1.87 15.89
CA ASN A 656 12.60 -2.57 16.63
C ASN A 656 13.31 -1.70 17.69
N LEU A 657 12.55 -0.83 18.37
CA LEU A 657 13.08 0.13 19.35
C LEU A 657 12.91 -0.38 20.77
N SER A 658 13.89 -0.10 21.64
CA SER A 658 13.87 -0.65 23.00
C SER A 658 12.91 0.07 23.95
N PHE A 659 12.30 1.20 23.56
CA PHE A 659 11.33 1.91 24.40
C PHE A 659 10.19 2.60 23.64
N ALA A 660 10.44 3.64 22.84
CA ALA A 660 9.35 4.40 22.20
C ALA A 660 9.67 4.78 20.75
N GLY A 661 8.67 4.67 19.86
CA GLY A 661 8.73 5.21 18.50
C GLY A 661 8.86 6.72 18.51
N VAL A 662 7.84 7.40 19.03
CA VAL A 662 7.86 8.84 19.27
C VAL A 662 7.76 9.11 20.76
N TYR A 663 8.73 9.85 21.30
CA TYR A 663 8.69 10.42 22.64
C TYR A 663 8.54 11.93 22.53
N SER A 664 7.47 12.48 23.05
CA SER A 664 7.18 13.91 23.02
C SER A 664 6.94 14.45 24.42
N ALA A 665 7.71 15.47 24.82
CA ALA A 665 7.52 16.11 26.11
C ALA A 665 7.60 17.65 26.06
N TYR A 666 6.68 18.32 26.77
CA TYR A 666 6.56 19.78 26.77
C TYR A 666 6.39 20.38 25.36
N ASN A 667 5.66 19.67 24.50
CA ASN A 667 5.42 20.00 23.11
C ASN A 667 3.92 20.02 22.79
N ASN A 668 3.61 20.59 21.64
CA ASN A 668 2.39 20.28 20.90
C ASN A 668 2.80 19.45 19.68
N PHE A 669 1.99 18.46 19.31
CA PHE A 669 2.34 17.57 18.21
C PHE A 669 1.11 17.11 17.43
N MET A 670 1.35 16.75 16.18
CA MET A 670 0.42 16.03 15.31
C MET A 670 1.20 14.84 14.74
N ILE A 671 0.71 13.63 14.96
CA ILE A 671 1.32 12.39 14.46
C ILE A 671 0.27 11.67 13.63
N SER A 672 0.52 11.57 12.32
CA SER A 672 -0.44 10.95 11.40
C SER A 672 0.19 10.04 10.36
N ASN A 673 -0.54 9.03 9.89
CA ASN A 673 -0.05 8.10 8.86
C ASN A 673 1.32 7.49 9.18
N CYS A 674 1.56 7.18 10.47
CA CYS A 674 2.80 6.54 10.92
C CYS A 674 2.55 5.10 11.34
N SER A 675 3.58 4.26 11.20
CA SER A 675 3.55 2.87 11.63
C SER A 675 4.57 2.61 12.75
N PHE A 676 4.11 1.91 13.79
CA PHE A 676 4.90 1.53 14.95
C PHE A 676 4.91 0.01 15.08
N HIS A 677 6.09 -0.60 15.05
CA HIS A 677 6.22 -2.06 15.04
C HIS A 677 7.32 -2.56 15.98
N ASN A 678 7.03 -3.61 16.77
CA ASN A 678 8.01 -4.26 17.65
C ASN A 678 8.81 -3.28 18.52
N THR A 679 8.11 -2.35 19.15
CA THR A 679 8.65 -1.39 20.13
C THR A 679 7.83 -1.47 21.40
N VAL A 680 8.42 -1.14 22.56
CA VAL A 680 7.69 -1.24 23.84
C VAL A 680 6.47 -0.31 23.83
N GLN A 681 6.64 0.91 23.32
CA GLN A 681 5.61 1.92 23.18
C GLN A 681 5.63 2.54 21.79
N GLY A 682 4.46 2.83 21.22
CA GLY A 682 4.36 3.51 19.93
C GLY A 682 4.63 4.99 20.14
N ILE A 683 3.69 5.64 20.83
CA ILE A 683 3.75 7.07 21.16
C ILE A 683 3.75 7.25 22.68
N TYR A 684 4.73 8.00 23.17
CA TYR A 684 4.85 8.41 24.57
C TYR A 684 4.72 9.93 24.69
N SER A 685 3.60 10.40 25.25
CA SER A 685 3.29 11.81 25.49
C SER A 685 3.48 12.16 26.96
N LEU A 686 4.29 13.17 27.28
CA LEU A 686 4.56 13.62 28.65
C LEU A 686 4.43 15.14 28.80
N GLU A 687 3.54 15.61 29.67
CA GLU A 687 3.39 17.04 29.98
C GLU A 687 3.15 17.91 28.72
N ASN A 688 2.46 17.35 27.72
CA ASN A 688 2.08 18.05 26.50
C ASN A 688 0.76 18.82 26.72
N PHE A 689 0.64 20.01 26.13
CA PHE A 689 -0.54 20.86 26.34
C PHE A 689 -1.72 20.51 25.43
N MET A 690 -1.41 20.04 24.22
CA MET A 690 -2.34 19.49 23.23
C MET A 690 -1.60 18.53 22.30
N GLY A 691 -2.33 17.63 21.65
CA GLY A 691 -1.75 16.76 20.63
C GLY A 691 -2.82 16.01 19.84
N THR A 692 -2.52 15.74 18.57
CA THR A 692 -3.38 14.95 17.68
C THR A 692 -2.63 13.69 17.25
N ILE A 693 -3.31 12.54 17.34
CA ILE A 693 -2.80 11.23 16.94
C ILE A 693 -3.88 10.58 16.06
N ASN A 694 -3.65 10.51 14.76
CA ASN A 694 -4.63 9.99 13.83
C ASN A 694 -4.06 9.11 12.72
N ASP A 695 -4.85 8.16 12.23
CA ASP A 695 -4.49 7.37 11.04
C ASP A 695 -3.16 6.61 11.21
N ASN A 696 -2.82 6.18 12.44
CA ASN A 696 -1.58 5.43 12.70
C ASN A 696 -1.85 3.94 12.91
N ILE A 697 -0.84 3.13 12.58
CA ILE A 697 -0.86 1.68 12.75
C ILE A 697 0.12 1.25 13.85
N PHE A 698 -0.36 0.46 14.80
CA PHE A 698 0.41 -0.05 15.92
C PHE A 698 0.41 -1.58 15.91
N SER A 699 1.57 -2.24 15.86
CA SER A 699 1.69 -3.71 15.89
C SER A 699 2.82 -4.22 16.81
N ASP A 700 2.55 -5.31 17.53
CA ASP A 700 3.52 -5.99 18.39
C ASP A 700 4.15 -5.10 19.49
N LEU A 701 3.33 -4.23 20.12
CA LEU A 701 3.78 -3.35 21.21
C LEU A 701 3.20 -3.73 22.56
N ARG A 702 3.88 -3.36 23.64
CA ARG A 702 3.27 -3.44 24.99
C ARG A 702 2.23 -2.34 25.20
N THR A 703 2.41 -1.16 24.61
CA THR A 703 1.42 -0.09 24.67
C THR A 703 1.40 0.70 23.37
N GLY A 704 0.24 0.86 22.73
CA GLY A 704 0.11 1.68 21.52
C GLY A 704 0.41 3.15 21.82
N ILE A 705 -0.48 3.77 22.59
CA ILE A 705 -0.38 5.18 22.99
C ILE A 705 -0.33 5.29 24.51
N SER A 706 0.64 6.03 25.03
CA SER A 706 0.82 6.27 26.46
C SER A 706 0.97 7.76 26.75
N SER A 707 -0.01 8.34 27.45
CA SER A 707 -0.04 9.75 27.84
C SER A 707 0.08 9.93 29.35
N TRP A 708 0.99 10.82 29.75
CA TRP A 708 1.30 11.15 31.14
C TRP A 708 1.23 12.66 31.33
N ASN A 709 0.37 13.12 32.24
CA ASN A 709 0.21 14.54 32.60
C ASN A 709 -0.03 15.46 31.38
N SER A 710 -0.58 14.94 30.27
CA SER A 710 -0.82 15.73 29.05
C SER A 710 -2.30 16.12 28.95
N GLN A 711 -2.65 17.19 28.25
CA GLN A 711 -4.03 17.67 28.21
C GLN A 711 -4.54 17.73 26.77
N ASN A 712 -5.87 17.66 26.61
CA ASN A 712 -6.55 17.94 25.33
C ASN A 712 -5.98 17.13 24.14
N LEU A 713 -5.79 15.83 24.34
CA LEU A 713 -5.36 14.95 23.26
C LEU A 713 -6.56 14.55 22.40
N ILE A 714 -6.34 14.46 21.10
CA ILE A 714 -7.30 13.93 20.12
C ILE A 714 -6.69 12.65 19.54
N VAL A 715 -7.34 11.51 19.74
CA VAL A 715 -6.89 10.19 19.29
C VAL A 715 -7.97 9.58 18.40
N GLN A 716 -7.76 9.53 17.09
CA GLN A 716 -8.81 9.17 16.13
C GLN A 716 -8.33 8.27 15.00
N SER A 717 -9.17 7.39 14.48
CA SER A 717 -8.86 6.59 13.27
C SER A 717 -7.56 5.77 13.35
N ASN A 718 -7.12 5.37 14.54
CA ASN A 718 -5.92 4.54 14.69
C ASN A 718 -6.28 3.05 14.74
N GLN A 719 -5.37 2.21 14.24
CA GLN A 719 -5.48 0.75 14.26
C GLN A 719 -4.40 0.15 15.17
N MET A 720 -4.78 -0.76 16.06
CA MET A 720 -3.87 -1.34 17.05
C MET A 720 -4.00 -2.87 17.11
N TYR A 721 -2.97 -3.57 16.66
CA TYR A 721 -2.85 -5.03 16.64
C TYR A 721 -1.84 -5.49 17.70
N LEU A 722 -2.28 -5.56 18.97
CA LEU A 722 -1.39 -5.75 20.14
C LEU A 722 -1.65 -7.05 20.91
N ASN A 723 -2.52 -7.94 20.44
CA ASN A 723 -2.86 -9.20 21.11
C ASN A 723 -1.68 -10.19 21.21
N SER A 724 -0.68 -10.10 20.32
CA SER A 724 0.52 -10.93 20.33
C SER A 724 1.42 -10.72 21.55
N THR A 725 1.32 -9.57 22.22
CA THR A 725 2.19 -9.16 23.33
C THR A 725 1.47 -9.29 24.69
N PRO A 726 2.00 -10.08 25.64
CA PRO A 726 1.40 -10.22 26.96
C PRO A 726 1.30 -8.90 27.73
N GLU A 727 0.20 -8.72 28.45
CA GLU A 727 -0.18 -7.53 29.20
C GLU A 727 -0.34 -6.23 28.38
N SER A 728 -0.51 -6.34 27.06
CA SER A 728 -0.57 -5.19 26.17
C SER A 728 -1.77 -4.28 26.41
N ARG A 729 -1.62 -3.01 26.02
CA ARG A 729 -2.63 -1.97 26.17
C ARG A 729 -2.76 -1.16 24.88
N GLY A 730 -3.97 -0.85 24.44
CA GLY A 730 -4.19 0.07 23.32
C GLY A 730 -3.77 1.49 23.71
N ILE A 731 -4.63 2.15 24.48
CA ILE A 731 -4.46 3.55 24.92
C ILE A 731 -4.38 3.61 26.45
N PHE A 732 -3.33 4.25 26.96
CA PHE A 732 -3.11 4.48 28.38
C PHE A 732 -3.01 5.97 28.68
N LEU A 733 -3.90 6.46 29.54
CA LEU A 733 -3.92 7.84 30.02
C LEU A 733 -3.67 7.89 31.53
N LEU A 734 -2.71 8.70 31.96
CA LEU A 734 -2.50 9.05 33.36
C LEU A 734 -2.49 10.56 33.54
N ASN A 735 -3.34 11.07 34.44
CA ASN A 735 -3.49 12.50 34.71
C ASN A 735 -3.66 13.33 33.43
N SER A 736 -4.43 12.79 32.46
CA SER A 736 -4.53 13.39 31.13
C SER A 736 -5.97 13.81 30.77
N PRO A 737 -6.47 14.91 31.38
CA PRO A 737 -7.87 15.33 31.26
C PRO A 737 -8.22 15.87 29.87
N GLY A 738 -9.51 15.83 29.54
CA GLY A 738 -10.05 16.40 28.30
C GLY A 738 -9.59 15.68 27.04
N THR A 739 -9.23 14.40 27.14
CA THR A 739 -8.80 13.59 26.00
C THR A 739 -10.02 13.05 25.25
N ASN A 740 -10.06 13.22 23.94
CA ASN A 740 -11.08 12.64 23.06
C ASN A 740 -10.48 11.46 22.29
N ILE A 741 -11.11 10.30 22.40
CA ILE A 741 -10.75 9.03 21.76
C ILE A 741 -11.95 8.59 20.92
N ALA A 742 -11.89 8.77 19.60
CA ALA A 742 -13.04 8.49 18.73
C ALA A 742 -12.70 7.76 17.44
N GLY A 743 -13.53 6.82 17.00
CA GLY A 743 -13.39 6.19 15.68
C GLY A 743 -12.12 5.34 15.52
N ASN A 744 -11.54 4.82 16.60
CA ASN A 744 -10.38 3.93 16.51
C ASN A 744 -10.85 2.48 16.41
N GLY A 745 -10.29 1.70 15.48
CA GLY A 745 -10.71 0.33 15.29
C GLY A 745 -9.97 -0.36 14.14
N PRO A 746 -9.52 -1.62 14.31
CA PRO A 746 -9.64 -2.41 15.53
C PRO A 746 -8.60 -2.01 16.61
N ILE A 747 -8.99 -1.99 17.89
CA ILE A 747 -8.08 -1.96 19.05
C ILE A 747 -8.05 -3.36 19.67
N GLU A 748 -7.06 -4.15 19.27
CA GLU A 748 -6.80 -5.49 19.79
C GLU A 748 -5.73 -5.43 20.89
N ALA A 749 -6.06 -5.87 22.10
CA ALA A 749 -5.11 -5.89 23.22
C ALA A 749 -5.32 -7.10 24.15
N ASP A 750 -4.25 -7.49 24.84
CA ASP A 750 -4.29 -8.57 25.83
C ASP A 750 -4.96 -8.09 27.13
N ARG A 751 -4.63 -6.90 27.64
CA ARG A 751 -5.07 -6.48 28.99
C ARG A 751 -6.05 -5.33 29.03
N TYR A 752 -5.78 -4.24 28.32
CA TYR A 752 -6.66 -3.08 28.32
C TYR A 752 -6.78 -2.49 26.93
N GLY A 753 -8.00 -2.28 26.43
CA GLY A 753 -8.21 -1.50 25.21
C GLY A 753 -7.87 -0.05 25.50
N ILE A 754 -8.62 0.56 26.43
CA ILE A 754 -8.44 1.93 26.89
C ILE A 754 -8.41 1.96 28.42
N LEU A 755 -7.34 2.50 29.01
CA LEU A 755 -7.19 2.68 30.45
C LEU A 755 -6.94 4.16 30.76
N ALA A 756 -7.88 4.80 31.45
CA ALA A 756 -7.78 6.20 31.87
C ALA A 756 -7.76 6.33 33.40
N ILE A 757 -6.68 6.92 33.93
CA ILE A 757 -6.46 7.08 35.37
C ILE A 757 -6.27 8.57 35.71
N ASN A 758 -7.10 9.09 36.61
CA ASN A 758 -7.14 10.50 37.00
C ASN A 758 -7.29 11.46 35.80
N SER A 759 -8.04 11.05 34.77
CA SER A 759 -8.21 11.79 33.52
C SER A 759 -9.68 12.20 33.36
N PRO A 760 -10.19 13.16 34.16
CA PRO A 760 -11.59 13.58 34.09
C PRO A 760 -11.94 14.19 32.72
N GLY A 761 -13.22 14.09 32.35
CA GLY A 761 -13.72 14.59 31.07
C GLY A 761 -13.12 13.88 29.86
N THR A 762 -12.79 12.59 29.97
CA THR A 762 -12.36 11.79 28.82
C THR A 762 -13.60 11.40 28.00
N GLU A 763 -13.55 11.60 26.70
CA GLU A 763 -14.61 11.19 25.76
C GLU A 763 -14.11 9.97 24.97
N ILE A 764 -14.86 8.87 25.02
CA ILE A 764 -14.53 7.60 24.34
C ILE A 764 -15.73 7.19 23.49
N MET A 765 -15.64 7.40 22.18
CA MET A 765 -16.78 7.27 21.27
C MET A 765 -16.48 6.43 20.04
N GLU A 766 -17.43 5.61 19.56
CA GLU A 766 -17.34 4.98 18.23
C GLU A 766 -16.06 4.14 18.01
N ASN A 767 -15.52 3.51 19.05
CA ASN A 767 -14.33 2.66 18.93
C ASN A 767 -14.71 1.18 18.79
N ASP A 768 -13.93 0.42 18.04
CA ASP A 768 -14.02 -1.04 17.96
C ASP A 768 -12.87 -1.69 18.76
N ILE A 769 -13.23 -2.41 19.82
CA ILE A 769 -12.28 -2.89 20.83
C ILE A 769 -12.43 -4.40 21.02
N GLN A 770 -11.32 -5.13 20.84
CA GLN A 770 -11.23 -6.56 21.08
C GLN A 770 -10.20 -6.88 22.18
N ILE A 771 -10.63 -7.59 23.21
CA ILE A 771 -9.76 -8.01 24.32
C ILE A 771 -9.74 -9.53 24.42
N GLU A 772 -8.56 -10.13 24.48
CA GLU A 772 -8.40 -11.60 24.52
C GLU A 772 -7.79 -12.19 25.80
N ASP A 773 -7.15 -11.37 26.65
CA ASP A 773 -6.50 -11.74 27.91
C ASP A 773 -5.87 -13.14 27.92
N LEU A 774 -4.95 -13.35 26.98
CA LEU A 774 -4.16 -14.56 26.83
C LEU A 774 -3.18 -14.75 28.01
N SER A 775 -2.72 -13.65 28.61
CA SER A 775 -1.70 -13.65 29.67
C SER A 775 -2.21 -14.15 31.03
N SER A 776 -3.50 -13.98 31.34
CA SER A 776 -4.07 -14.46 32.61
C SER A 776 -4.99 -15.67 32.41
N GLN A 777 -4.45 -16.86 32.64
CA GLN A 777 -5.22 -18.10 32.64
C GLN A 777 -6.03 -18.22 33.96
N GLY A 778 -7.20 -17.57 34.03
CA GLY A 778 -8.25 -17.90 35.00
C GLY A 778 -8.84 -16.74 35.83
N PRO A 779 -9.42 -17.02 37.02
CA PRO A 779 -10.28 -16.09 37.77
C PRO A 779 -9.58 -14.86 38.40
N ASN A 780 -8.29 -14.66 38.12
CA ASN A 780 -7.49 -13.53 38.61
C ASN A 780 -7.21 -12.47 37.53
N SER A 781 -7.86 -12.58 36.36
CA SER A 781 -7.81 -11.53 35.33
C SER A 781 -8.17 -10.17 35.92
N ILE A 782 -7.50 -9.13 35.43
CA ILE A 782 -7.86 -7.73 35.68
C ILE A 782 -8.12 -6.97 34.37
N ALA A 783 -8.26 -7.70 33.26
CA ALA A 783 -8.40 -7.09 31.96
C ALA A 783 -9.79 -6.45 31.78
N SER A 784 -9.83 -5.33 31.04
CA SER A 784 -11.07 -4.63 30.70
C SER A 784 -10.93 -3.93 29.35
N ALA A 785 -11.99 -3.90 28.55
CA ALA A 785 -11.96 -3.18 27.28
C ALA A 785 -11.79 -1.67 27.50
N ILE A 786 -12.61 -1.08 28.38
CA ILE A 786 -12.48 0.30 28.84
C ILE A 786 -12.42 0.30 30.36
N PHE A 787 -11.45 1.02 30.93
CA PHE A 787 -11.31 1.16 32.38
C PHE A 787 -11.03 2.61 32.79
N LEU A 788 -11.99 3.21 33.49
CA LEU A 788 -11.92 4.55 34.04
C LEU A 788 -11.67 4.50 35.55
N VAL A 789 -10.59 5.13 36.02
CA VAL A 789 -10.25 5.26 37.45
C VAL A 789 -10.10 6.73 37.80
N ASN A 790 -10.87 7.23 38.78
CA ASN A 790 -10.87 8.65 39.18
C ASN A 790 -11.04 9.63 38.00
N SER A 791 -11.79 9.23 36.97
CA SER A 791 -11.96 9.97 35.72
C SER A 791 -13.41 10.43 35.62
N SER A 792 -13.80 11.31 36.54
CA SER A 792 -15.17 11.84 36.65
C SER A 792 -15.59 12.61 35.40
N GLU A 793 -16.90 12.72 35.16
CA GLU A 793 -17.49 13.45 34.02
C GLU A 793 -17.07 12.91 32.64
N SER A 794 -16.54 11.69 32.59
CA SER A 794 -16.18 11.03 31.33
C SER A 794 -17.40 10.48 30.60
N VAL A 795 -17.29 10.38 29.28
CA VAL A 795 -18.33 9.91 28.38
C VAL A 795 -17.83 8.68 27.63
N VAL A 796 -18.62 7.60 27.62
CA VAL A 796 -18.32 6.35 26.91
C VAL A 796 -19.53 5.99 26.05
N LYS A 797 -19.45 6.24 24.74
CA LYS A 797 -20.61 6.12 23.84
C LYS A 797 -20.37 5.32 22.59
N ASP A 798 -21.36 4.55 22.16
CA ASP A 798 -21.43 3.97 20.82
C ASP A 798 -20.20 3.12 20.45
N ASN A 799 -19.57 2.46 21.44
CA ASN A 799 -18.42 1.58 21.20
C ASN A 799 -18.86 0.14 20.93
N SER A 800 -18.17 -0.52 20.00
CA SER A 800 -18.24 -1.97 19.75
C SER A 800 -17.18 -2.67 20.60
N ILE A 801 -17.59 -3.58 21.46
CA ILE A 801 -16.70 -4.24 22.42
C ILE A 801 -16.88 -5.75 22.34
N LYS A 802 -15.85 -6.44 21.86
CA LYS A 802 -15.75 -7.91 21.88
C LYS A 802 -14.76 -8.36 22.95
N ILE A 803 -15.19 -9.29 23.79
CA ILE A 803 -14.40 -9.74 24.94
C ILE A 803 -14.26 -11.25 24.94
N GLU A 804 -13.02 -11.68 25.06
CA GLU A 804 -12.63 -13.03 25.37
C GLU A 804 -11.77 -12.98 26.65
N LYS A 805 -12.19 -13.69 27.71
CA LYS A 805 -11.42 -13.90 28.96
C LYS A 805 -11.16 -12.70 29.89
N ALA A 806 -11.58 -11.49 29.55
CA ALA A 806 -11.49 -10.34 30.44
C ALA A 806 -12.57 -10.34 31.56
N ILE A 807 -12.36 -9.55 32.63
CA ILE A 807 -13.32 -9.43 33.75
C ILE A 807 -14.41 -8.39 33.53
N SER A 808 -14.20 -7.44 32.62
CA SER A 808 -15.22 -6.45 32.29
C SER A 808 -15.14 -5.92 30.88
N GLY A 809 -16.26 -5.41 30.36
CA GLY A 809 -16.27 -4.57 29.17
C GLY A 809 -15.91 -3.15 29.53
N ILE A 810 -16.82 -2.47 30.22
CA ILE A 810 -16.61 -1.11 30.68
C ILE A 810 -16.56 -1.11 32.21
N GLU A 811 -15.46 -0.63 32.79
CA GLU A 811 -15.35 -0.40 34.23
C GLU A 811 -15.24 1.10 34.55
N SER A 812 -16.10 1.59 35.45
CA SER A 812 -16.03 2.91 36.05
C SER A 812 -15.76 2.78 37.54
N ASN A 813 -14.62 3.31 37.99
CA ASN A 813 -14.14 3.19 39.36
C ASN A 813 -13.83 4.56 39.97
N ASN A 814 -14.48 4.90 41.08
CA ASN A 814 -14.36 6.18 41.79
C ASN A 814 -14.52 7.42 40.86
N SER A 815 -15.40 7.33 39.87
CA SER A 815 -15.59 8.36 38.83
C SER A 815 -17.04 8.86 38.87
N ASN A 816 -17.26 10.06 39.40
CA ASN A 816 -18.61 10.61 39.56
C ASN A 816 -19.13 11.18 38.24
N GLY A 817 -20.41 10.99 37.94
CA GLY A 817 -21.06 11.62 36.79
C GLY A 817 -20.60 11.09 35.43
N VAL A 818 -20.23 9.81 35.34
CA VAL A 818 -19.87 9.16 34.06
C VAL A 818 -21.14 8.88 33.25
N HIS A 819 -21.11 9.08 31.93
CA HIS A 819 -22.19 8.72 31.01
C HIS A 819 -21.77 7.55 30.11
N ILE A 820 -22.45 6.41 30.21
CA ILE A 820 -22.21 5.19 29.43
C ILE A 820 -23.43 4.92 28.56
N ALA A 821 -23.37 5.23 27.25
CA ALA A 821 -24.54 5.17 26.38
C ALA A 821 -24.32 4.38 25.08
N GLY A 822 -25.30 3.62 24.60
CA GLY A 822 -25.26 3.11 23.21
C GLY A 822 -24.16 2.08 22.90
N ASN A 823 -23.47 1.52 23.89
CA ASN A 823 -22.38 0.59 23.65
C ASN A 823 -22.90 -0.83 23.40
N ALA A 824 -22.29 -1.55 22.47
CA ALA A 824 -22.52 -2.95 22.21
C ALA A 824 -21.41 -3.80 22.83
N ILE A 825 -21.74 -4.63 23.82
CA ILE A 825 -20.77 -5.46 24.56
C ILE A 825 -21.13 -6.94 24.39
N TYR A 826 -20.24 -7.69 23.74
CA TYR A 826 -20.42 -9.10 23.47
C TYR A 826 -19.31 -9.96 24.11
N ASN A 827 -19.73 -11.00 24.83
CA ASN A 827 -18.85 -12.04 25.36
C ASN A 827 -19.53 -13.42 25.25
N SER A 828 -19.13 -14.25 24.28
CA SER A 828 -19.68 -15.60 24.08
C SER A 828 -19.04 -16.69 24.91
N ASP A 829 -17.76 -16.55 25.26
CA ASP A 829 -16.91 -17.72 25.48
C ASP A 829 -16.32 -17.84 26.89
N TYR A 830 -16.46 -16.81 27.74
CA TYR A 830 -15.80 -16.81 29.05
C TYR A 830 -16.73 -17.12 30.23
N GLN A 831 -16.70 -18.37 30.69
CA GLN A 831 -17.45 -18.86 31.86
C GLN A 831 -16.82 -18.41 33.20
N ASN A 832 -16.80 -17.11 33.47
CA ASN A 832 -16.33 -16.55 34.73
C ASN A 832 -17.48 -15.86 35.48
N PHE A 833 -17.78 -16.34 36.70
CA PHE A 833 -18.78 -15.71 37.58
C PHE A 833 -18.44 -14.27 37.97
N GLY A 834 -17.17 -13.88 37.86
CA GLY A 834 -16.69 -12.52 38.13
C GLY A 834 -16.83 -11.55 36.95
N TYR A 835 -17.19 -12.02 35.75
CA TYR A 835 -17.34 -11.16 34.58
C TYR A 835 -18.49 -10.16 34.75
N ARG A 836 -18.30 -8.92 34.28
CA ARG A 836 -19.28 -7.83 34.32
C ARG A 836 -19.24 -7.01 33.04
N ALA A 837 -20.28 -7.04 32.22
CA ALA A 837 -20.26 -6.28 30.97
C ALA A 837 -20.08 -4.77 31.24
N ILE A 838 -20.85 -4.23 32.18
CA ILE A 838 -20.64 -2.90 32.77
C ILE A 838 -20.44 -3.04 34.29
N ASN A 839 -19.28 -2.58 34.77
CA ASN A 839 -18.89 -2.62 36.18
C ASN A 839 -18.75 -1.21 36.75
N VAL A 840 -19.58 -0.83 37.71
CA VAL A 840 -19.54 0.49 38.35
C VAL A 840 -19.27 0.33 39.84
N VAL A 841 -18.11 0.83 40.29
CA VAL A 841 -17.63 0.62 41.66
C VAL A 841 -17.12 1.92 42.28
N GLY A 842 -17.76 2.40 43.34
CA GLY A 842 -17.36 3.66 44.00
C GLY A 842 -17.68 4.92 43.18
N SER A 843 -18.22 4.76 41.98
CA SER A 843 -18.72 5.82 41.10
C SER A 843 -20.18 6.12 41.44
N MET A 844 -20.54 7.40 41.56
CA MET A 844 -21.90 7.86 41.86
C MET A 844 -22.47 8.65 40.69
N ASN A 845 -23.80 8.77 40.62
CA ASN A 845 -24.50 9.56 39.61
C ASN A 845 -24.13 9.15 38.17
N THR A 846 -23.87 7.87 37.94
CA THR A 846 -23.57 7.35 36.60
C THR A 846 -24.87 7.25 35.80
N THR A 847 -24.86 7.68 34.54
CA THR A 847 -25.97 7.44 33.61
C THR A 847 -25.58 6.27 32.71
N ILE A 848 -26.38 5.22 32.69
CA ILE A 848 -26.17 4.01 31.90
C ILE A 848 -27.41 3.80 31.04
N ASP A 849 -27.32 4.11 29.75
CA ASP A 849 -28.49 4.10 28.88
C ASP A 849 -28.28 3.49 27.49
N PHE A 850 -29.30 2.83 26.95
CA PHE A 850 -29.28 2.29 25.58
C PHE A 850 -28.14 1.30 25.25
N ASN A 851 -27.58 0.61 26.24
CA ASN A 851 -26.50 -0.35 25.98
C ASN A 851 -27.06 -1.73 25.62
N ALA A 852 -26.45 -2.39 24.63
CA ALA A 852 -26.75 -3.77 24.23
C ALA A 852 -25.70 -4.72 24.80
N LEU A 853 -26.08 -5.51 25.79
CA LEU A 853 -25.19 -6.36 26.57
C LEU A 853 -25.56 -7.83 26.36
N ARG A 854 -24.60 -8.61 25.86
CA ARG A 854 -24.78 -10.04 25.62
C ARG A 854 -23.69 -10.85 26.31
N GLY A 855 -24.11 -11.61 27.31
CA GLY A 855 -23.22 -12.33 28.21
C GLY A 855 -22.98 -13.80 27.87
N PRO A 856 -22.00 -14.43 28.54
CA PRO A 856 -21.72 -15.84 28.41
C PRO A 856 -22.79 -16.64 29.19
N PHE A 857 -23.71 -17.26 28.46
CA PHE A 857 -24.88 -18.01 28.94
C PHE A 857 -24.81 -18.51 30.40
N GLY A 858 -25.43 -17.77 31.32
CA GLY A 858 -25.61 -18.15 32.73
C GLY A 858 -24.43 -17.81 33.66
N TYR A 859 -23.47 -17.00 33.22
CA TYR A 859 -22.34 -16.52 34.01
C TYR A 859 -22.27 -14.98 34.02
N GLY A 860 -21.52 -14.42 34.97
CA GLY A 860 -21.27 -12.97 35.07
C GLY A 860 -22.50 -12.10 35.34
N SER A 861 -22.33 -10.79 35.24
CA SER A 861 -23.40 -9.81 35.35
C SER A 861 -23.45 -8.88 34.15
N GLY A 862 -24.65 -8.46 33.73
CA GLY A 862 -24.82 -7.43 32.71
C GLY A 862 -24.34 -6.08 33.24
N ILE A 863 -25.10 -5.53 34.19
CA ILE A 863 -24.73 -4.29 34.90
C ILE A 863 -24.53 -4.60 36.39
N PHE A 864 -23.36 -4.27 36.92
CA PHE A 864 -23.01 -4.45 38.33
C PHE A 864 -22.68 -3.12 39.00
N LEU A 865 -23.34 -2.83 40.13
CA LEU A 865 -23.16 -1.59 40.89
C LEU A 865 -22.73 -1.88 42.34
N GLN A 866 -21.65 -1.28 42.82
CA GLN A 866 -21.21 -1.43 44.22
C GLN A 866 -20.61 -0.14 44.78
N ASN A 867 -21.02 0.26 45.98
CA ASN A 867 -20.66 1.58 46.53
C ASN A 867 -21.02 2.72 45.58
N SER A 868 -22.12 2.57 44.84
CA SER A 868 -22.48 3.40 43.70
C SER A 868 -23.93 3.85 43.84
N ALA A 869 -24.13 5.00 44.47
CA ALA A 869 -25.46 5.57 44.70
C ALA A 869 -25.88 6.55 43.59
N GLY A 870 -27.19 6.72 43.40
CA GLY A 870 -27.74 7.76 42.55
C GLY A 870 -27.64 7.53 41.04
N ASN A 871 -27.48 6.29 40.57
CA ASN A 871 -27.32 6.03 39.13
C ASN A 871 -28.66 5.91 38.43
N THR A 872 -28.62 6.14 37.12
CA THR A 872 -29.74 5.98 36.20
C THR A 872 -29.43 4.83 35.24
N LEU A 873 -30.36 3.89 35.11
CA LEU A 873 -30.25 2.68 34.30
C LEU A 873 -31.48 2.63 33.39
N ASP A 874 -31.36 3.23 32.21
CA ASP A 874 -32.49 3.45 31.32
C ASP A 874 -32.29 2.66 30.01
N CYS A 875 -33.26 1.87 29.59
CA CYS A 875 -33.29 1.31 28.23
C CYS A 875 -32.11 0.41 27.85
N ASN A 876 -31.51 -0.28 28.82
CA ASN A 876 -30.46 -1.24 28.54
C ASN A 876 -31.06 -2.60 28.21
N GLN A 877 -30.45 -3.30 27.27
CA GLN A 877 -30.75 -4.69 26.95
C GLN A 877 -29.65 -5.56 27.56
N ALA A 878 -30.01 -6.44 28.49
CA ALA A 878 -29.07 -7.40 29.07
C ALA A 878 -29.59 -8.82 28.89
N GLU A 879 -28.82 -9.64 28.19
CA GLU A 879 -29.21 -11.00 27.83
C GLU A 879 -28.15 -12.05 28.19
N TYR A 880 -28.63 -13.22 28.60
CA TYR A 880 -27.84 -14.43 28.82
C TYR A 880 -26.84 -14.37 29.98
N PHE A 881 -26.91 -13.37 30.86
CA PHE A 881 -26.08 -13.32 32.08
C PHE A 881 -26.64 -14.21 33.21
N LEU A 882 -25.82 -14.47 34.23
CA LEU A 882 -26.33 -15.00 35.50
C LEU A 882 -27.22 -13.96 36.19
N ASP A 883 -26.74 -12.72 36.28
CA ASP A 883 -27.46 -11.57 36.83
C ASP A 883 -27.55 -10.46 35.77
N GLY A 884 -28.74 -10.10 35.30
CA GLY A 884 -28.94 -8.99 34.37
C GLY A 884 -28.51 -7.67 35.02
N LEU A 885 -29.23 -7.28 36.07
CA LEU A 885 -28.91 -6.13 36.92
C LEU A 885 -28.54 -6.60 38.34
N HIS A 886 -27.32 -6.30 38.78
CA HIS A 886 -26.82 -6.64 40.12
C HIS A 886 -26.46 -5.38 40.90
N ILE A 887 -27.41 -4.95 41.74
CA ILE A 887 -27.26 -3.78 42.61
C ILE A 887 -26.77 -4.25 43.98
N ASN A 888 -25.46 -4.22 44.16
CA ASN A 888 -24.79 -4.73 45.34
C ASN A 888 -24.81 -3.70 46.50
N HIS A 889 -24.01 -3.94 47.53
CA HIS A 889 -23.98 -3.13 48.76
C HIS A 889 -23.60 -1.66 48.54
N ASN A 890 -24.16 -0.78 49.38
CA ASN A 890 -23.93 0.67 49.41
C ASN A 890 -24.25 1.38 48.09
N SER A 891 -25.26 0.89 47.38
CA SER A 891 -25.70 1.42 46.08
C SER A 891 -27.17 1.84 46.17
N GLN A 892 -27.48 2.78 47.07
CA GLN A 892 -28.86 3.26 47.29
C GLN A 892 -29.31 4.23 46.19
N TYR A 893 -30.63 4.38 46.04
CA TYR A 893 -31.26 5.35 45.13
C TYR A 893 -30.87 5.14 43.67
N GLN A 894 -31.49 4.16 43.01
CA GLN A 894 -31.32 3.92 41.58
C GLN A 894 -32.61 4.32 40.86
N GLN A 895 -32.47 4.78 39.62
CA GLN A 895 -33.58 4.91 38.68
C GLN A 895 -33.43 3.80 37.63
N ILE A 896 -34.42 2.91 37.54
CA ILE A 896 -34.38 1.73 36.65
C ILE A 896 -35.62 1.75 35.74
N LEU A 897 -35.41 2.09 34.46
CA LEU A 897 -36.48 2.38 33.51
C LEU A 897 -36.31 1.64 32.18
N GLY A 898 -37.38 1.10 31.60
CA GLY A 898 -37.36 0.65 30.19
C GLY A 898 -36.35 -0.45 29.83
N ASN A 899 -35.74 -1.15 30.80
CA ASN A 899 -34.70 -2.13 30.51
C ASN A 899 -35.33 -3.45 30.03
N THR A 900 -34.69 -4.10 29.05
CA THR A 900 -35.04 -5.45 28.60
C THR A 900 -34.09 -6.46 29.23
N LEU A 901 -34.64 -7.36 30.03
CA LEU A 901 -33.88 -8.32 30.83
C LEU A 901 -34.29 -9.75 30.45
N PHE A 902 -33.31 -10.50 29.94
CA PHE A 902 -33.46 -11.91 29.60
C PHE A 902 -32.31 -12.73 30.18
N ASN A 903 -32.34 -12.98 31.49
CA ASN A 903 -31.19 -13.54 32.22
C ASN A 903 -31.59 -14.69 33.14
N GLY A 904 -30.59 -15.41 33.67
CA GLY A 904 -30.83 -16.42 34.71
C GLY A 904 -31.49 -15.82 35.96
N VAL A 905 -31.08 -14.60 36.33
CA VAL A 905 -31.70 -13.74 37.32
C VAL A 905 -31.72 -12.34 36.71
N ASP A 906 -32.90 -11.77 36.49
CA ASP A 906 -33.01 -10.45 35.86
C ASP A 906 -32.57 -9.34 36.81
N LEU A 907 -32.95 -9.45 38.09
CA LEU A 907 -32.69 -8.41 39.08
C LEU A 907 -32.24 -8.98 40.43
N THR A 908 -31.08 -8.53 40.89
CA THR A 908 -30.55 -8.77 42.23
C THR A 908 -30.32 -7.47 42.97
N ILE A 909 -30.96 -7.29 44.12
CA ILE A 909 -30.73 -6.13 44.99
C ILE A 909 -30.21 -6.52 46.38
N ARG A 910 -29.24 -5.75 46.87
CA ARG A 910 -28.67 -5.82 48.23
C ARG A 910 -28.62 -4.46 48.92
N SER A 911 -29.17 -3.44 48.26
CA SER A 911 -29.32 -2.07 48.75
C SER A 911 -30.76 -1.63 48.55
N GLU A 912 -31.20 -0.65 49.34
CA GLU A 912 -32.50 0.01 49.18
C GLU A 912 -32.43 0.94 47.95
N ILE A 913 -33.07 0.54 46.85
CA ILE A 913 -32.93 1.22 45.54
C ILE A 913 -33.90 2.40 45.37
N GLY A 914 -34.85 2.57 46.28
CA GLY A 914 -35.90 3.59 46.14
C GLY A 914 -37.07 3.09 45.30
N LEU A 915 -38.17 3.85 45.32
CA LEU A 915 -39.39 3.53 44.57
C LEU A 915 -39.11 3.62 43.07
N GLN A 916 -39.46 2.57 42.35
CA GLN A 916 -39.31 2.51 40.90
C GLN A 916 -40.69 2.79 40.27
N PRO A 917 -40.90 3.98 39.69
CA PRO A 917 -42.19 4.36 39.10
C PRO A 917 -42.57 3.42 37.95
N PHE A 918 -43.85 3.37 37.62
CA PHE A 918 -44.37 2.50 36.56
C PHE A 918 -43.90 2.99 35.18
N HIS A 919 -42.94 2.30 34.57
CA HIS A 919 -42.36 2.62 33.26
C HIS A 919 -41.74 1.37 32.59
N GLY A 920 -42.43 0.23 32.70
CA GLY A 920 -42.18 -1.01 31.95
C GLY A 920 -40.72 -1.44 31.87
N ASN A 921 -40.19 -2.14 32.88
CA ASN A 921 -39.04 -3.00 32.62
C ASN A 921 -39.58 -4.32 32.06
N LEU A 922 -38.97 -4.81 30.98
CA LEU A 922 -39.38 -6.02 30.27
C LEU A 922 -38.63 -7.23 30.81
N PHE A 923 -39.30 -8.06 31.62
CA PHE A 923 -38.73 -9.28 32.21
C PHE A 923 -39.12 -10.52 31.40
N LYS A 924 -38.22 -11.01 30.53
CA LYS A 924 -38.49 -12.16 29.65
C LYS A 924 -38.28 -13.52 30.34
N GLY A 925 -38.97 -13.74 31.46
CA GLY A 925 -39.03 -15.06 32.11
C GLY A 925 -38.09 -15.28 33.31
N GLY A 926 -37.38 -14.26 33.79
CA GLY A 926 -36.34 -14.43 34.81
C GLY A 926 -36.81 -14.28 36.27
N VAL A 927 -35.81 -14.21 37.16
CA VAL A 927 -35.96 -14.20 38.62
C VAL A 927 -35.59 -12.82 39.17
N ALA A 928 -36.36 -12.32 40.14
CA ALA A 928 -35.96 -11.21 40.99
C ALA A 928 -35.69 -11.68 42.43
N ARG A 929 -34.56 -11.24 43.00
CA ARG A 929 -34.15 -11.59 44.37
C ARG A 929 -33.60 -10.39 45.14
N ALA A 930 -33.99 -10.31 46.41
CA ALA A 930 -33.47 -9.33 47.35
C ALA A 930 -32.77 -10.06 48.51
N PHE A 931 -31.58 -9.61 48.89
CA PHE A 931 -30.85 -10.20 50.01
C PHE A 931 -30.53 -9.18 51.09
N GLY A 932 -30.73 -9.55 52.34
CA GLY A 932 -30.34 -8.73 53.50
C GLY A 932 -31.19 -7.48 53.72
N LEU A 933 -32.28 -7.30 52.98
CA LEU A 933 -33.23 -6.21 53.14
C LEU A 933 -34.39 -6.65 54.05
N ASN A 934 -34.83 -5.76 54.94
CA ASN A 934 -36.04 -5.96 55.73
C ASN A 934 -37.30 -5.57 54.93
N THR A 935 -38.49 -5.83 55.47
CA THR A 935 -39.77 -5.57 54.79
C THR A 935 -40.00 -4.08 54.45
N ASP A 936 -39.56 -3.15 55.29
CA ASP A 936 -39.67 -1.72 55.00
C ASP A 936 -38.75 -1.33 53.82
N GLN A 937 -37.51 -1.84 53.80
CA GLN A 937 -36.56 -1.57 52.72
C GLN A 937 -37.01 -2.17 51.38
N ILE A 938 -37.63 -3.36 51.40
CA ILE A 938 -38.23 -3.96 50.19
C ILE A 938 -39.41 -3.10 49.71
N ARG A 939 -40.28 -2.66 50.63
CA ARG A 939 -41.41 -1.76 50.31
C ARG A 939 -40.93 -0.43 49.72
N ASP A 940 -39.82 0.09 50.22
CA ASP A 940 -39.23 1.35 49.78
C ASP A 940 -38.36 1.16 48.52
N SER A 941 -38.21 -0.09 48.06
CA SER A 941 -37.53 -0.52 46.81
C SER A 941 -38.49 -1.13 45.79
N ARG A 942 -39.79 -0.84 45.91
CA ARG A 942 -40.82 -1.50 45.10
C ARG A 942 -40.92 -0.93 43.69
N PHE A 943 -41.24 -1.82 42.76
CA PHE A 943 -41.64 -1.51 41.39
C PHE A 943 -43.16 -1.40 41.35
N PHE A 944 -43.66 -0.32 40.74
CA PHE A 944 -45.05 -0.26 40.32
C PHE A 944 -45.15 -0.98 38.97
N VAL A 945 -46.06 -1.95 38.87
CA VAL A 945 -46.21 -2.85 37.71
C VAL A 945 -47.69 -3.08 37.41
N ASN A 946 -48.01 -3.56 36.21
CA ASN A 946 -49.36 -3.92 35.81
C ASN A 946 -49.36 -5.42 35.50
N SER A 947 -50.04 -6.20 36.35
CA SER A 947 -50.10 -7.66 36.23
C SER A 947 -50.97 -8.18 35.09
N ASP A 948 -51.70 -7.33 34.37
CA ASP A 948 -52.37 -7.72 33.12
C ASP A 948 -51.34 -8.07 32.02
N TYR A 949 -50.09 -7.66 32.20
CA TYR A 949 -48.96 -7.94 31.30
C TYR A 949 -47.94 -8.87 31.99
N ASP A 950 -47.87 -10.12 31.52
CA ASP A 950 -47.08 -11.20 32.14
C ASP A 950 -45.56 -10.90 32.25
N TYR A 951 -45.07 -9.91 31.50
CA TYR A 951 -43.66 -9.53 31.43
C TYR A 951 -43.26 -8.36 32.34
N HIS A 952 -44.22 -7.64 32.92
CA HIS A 952 -43.94 -6.58 33.90
C HIS A 952 -43.49 -7.13 35.25
N ILE A 953 -43.78 -8.40 35.52
CA ILE A 953 -43.46 -9.07 36.77
C ILE A 953 -42.54 -10.25 36.46
N PRO A 954 -41.35 -10.34 37.09
CA PRO A 954 -40.50 -11.52 36.98
C PRO A 954 -41.24 -12.79 37.41
N VAL A 955 -41.00 -13.90 36.69
CA VAL A 955 -41.68 -15.19 36.91
C VAL A 955 -41.51 -15.70 38.34
N ASN A 956 -40.36 -15.46 38.96
CA ASN A 956 -40.11 -15.81 40.36
C ASN A 956 -39.56 -14.62 41.16
N VAL A 957 -40.26 -14.27 42.25
CA VAL A 957 -39.88 -13.18 43.16
C VAL A 957 -39.54 -13.75 44.54
N ASN A 958 -38.26 -13.74 44.91
CA ASN A 958 -37.72 -14.51 46.06
C ASN A 958 -37.54 -13.71 47.38
N SER A 959 -38.28 -12.61 47.60
CA SER A 959 -38.03 -11.68 48.72
C SER A 959 -39.17 -11.50 49.75
N GLY A 960 -40.33 -12.13 49.56
CA GLY A 960 -41.54 -11.87 50.36
C GLY A 960 -42.80 -12.07 49.51
N SER A 961 -43.97 -11.57 49.94
CA SER A 961 -45.14 -11.60 49.05
C SER A 961 -44.89 -10.68 47.85
N THR A 962 -45.16 -11.14 46.63
CA THR A 962 -45.09 -10.36 45.38
C THR A 962 -45.66 -8.94 45.55
N GLN A 963 -46.81 -8.82 46.23
CA GLN A 963 -47.51 -7.55 46.54
C GLN A 963 -46.71 -6.48 47.31
N GLN A 964 -45.57 -6.82 47.93
CA GLN A 964 -44.73 -5.85 48.67
C GLN A 964 -43.58 -5.27 47.84
N TRP A 965 -43.12 -6.00 46.82
CA TRP A 965 -41.94 -5.62 46.04
C TRP A 965 -42.29 -5.26 44.59
N PHE A 966 -43.26 -5.95 44.00
CA PHE A 966 -43.86 -5.63 42.71
C PHE A 966 -45.32 -5.30 43.01
N PHE A 967 -45.59 -4.01 43.21
CA PHE A 967 -46.91 -3.53 43.56
C PHE A 967 -47.74 -3.41 42.29
N ASP A 968 -48.72 -4.30 42.19
CA ASP A 968 -49.66 -4.38 41.09
C ASP A 968 -50.65 -3.21 41.14
N ASP A 969 -50.62 -2.38 40.11
CA ASP A 969 -51.50 -1.24 39.88
C ASP A 969 -52.12 -1.35 38.48
N THR A 970 -53.25 -2.06 38.40
CA THR A 970 -53.95 -2.36 37.15
C THR A 970 -54.64 -1.14 36.51
N ASP A 971 -54.64 0.02 37.19
CA ASP A 971 -55.19 1.26 36.65
C ASP A 971 -54.18 1.99 35.74
N GLU A 972 -52.91 1.58 35.73
CA GLU A 972 -51.84 2.12 34.88
C GLU A 972 -51.78 1.39 33.52
N LEU A 973 -51.62 2.11 32.41
CA LEU A 973 -51.53 1.54 31.04
C LEU A 973 -50.19 0.84 30.80
N ASP A 974 -50.01 0.07 29.72
CA ASP A 974 -48.69 -0.46 29.34
C ASP A 974 -47.74 0.66 28.89
N TYR A 975 -47.02 1.25 29.83
CA TYR A 975 -45.95 2.20 29.56
C TYR A 975 -44.61 1.48 29.61
N PHE A 976 -44.38 0.56 28.68
CA PHE A 976 -43.02 0.39 28.19
C PHE A 976 -42.71 1.68 27.40
N GLU A 977 -42.21 2.74 28.07
CA GLU A 977 -41.60 3.93 27.45
C GLU A 977 -40.19 4.26 27.96
N CYS A 978 -39.19 4.29 27.06
CA CYS A 978 -37.89 4.89 27.32
C CYS A 978 -38.14 6.38 27.63
N PRO A 979 -37.36 7.00 28.54
CA PRO A 979 -37.63 8.37 28.98
C PRO A 979 -37.44 9.44 27.89
N ASP A 980 -36.85 9.09 26.75
CA ASP A 980 -36.76 9.91 25.54
C ASP A 980 -37.90 9.62 24.52
N GLY A 981 -38.89 8.81 24.91
CA GLY A 981 -40.02 8.38 24.09
C GLY A 981 -39.72 7.19 23.17
N THR A 982 -38.52 6.60 23.20
CA THR A 982 -38.07 5.62 22.19
C THR A 982 -38.45 4.16 22.44
N ASN A 983 -39.38 3.85 23.36
CA ASN A 983 -39.83 2.47 23.36
C ASN A 983 -40.71 2.22 22.16
N ILE A 984 -40.30 1.19 21.46
CA ILE A 984 -41.15 0.32 20.69
C ILE A 984 -42.05 -0.41 21.72
N PRO A 985 -43.38 -0.16 21.77
CA PRO A 985 -44.30 -0.91 22.60
C PRO A 985 -44.16 -2.42 22.34
N GLU A 986 -44.45 -3.30 23.30
CA GLU A 986 -44.37 -4.75 23.09
C GLU A 986 -45.41 -5.24 22.04
N GLU A 987 -46.46 -4.45 21.82
CA GLU A 987 -47.41 -4.60 20.71
C GLU A 987 -46.77 -4.34 19.33
N TRP A 988 -45.65 -3.62 19.31
CA TRP A 988 -44.88 -3.28 18.12
C TRP A 988 -43.57 -4.03 18.11
N THR A 989 -43.60 -5.34 18.33
CA THR A 989 -42.56 -6.15 17.68
C THR A 989 -42.44 -5.71 16.21
N PRO A 990 -41.24 -5.49 15.63
CA PRO A 990 -41.07 -5.22 14.20
C PRO A 990 -41.59 -6.36 13.29
N PHE A 991 -42.32 -7.32 13.86
CA PHE A 991 -42.86 -8.50 13.22
C PHE A 991 -44.37 -8.69 13.48
N SER A 992 -45.05 -7.74 14.14
CA SER A 992 -46.52 -7.69 14.24
C SER A 992 -47.13 -7.60 12.84
N GLN A 993 -48.08 -8.50 12.53
CA GLN A 993 -48.81 -8.49 11.26
C GLN A 993 -49.99 -7.49 11.25
N ASP A 994 -50.23 -6.75 12.34
CA ASP A 994 -51.37 -5.84 12.41
C ASP A 994 -51.06 -4.50 11.73
N SER A 995 -51.90 -4.13 10.76
CA SER A 995 -51.76 -2.90 9.98
C SER A 995 -51.86 -1.63 10.85
N PHE A 996 -52.63 -1.65 11.96
CA PHE A 996 -52.78 -0.51 12.85
C PHE A 996 -51.51 -0.27 13.67
N ASP A 997 -50.89 -1.34 14.16
CA ASP A 997 -49.66 -1.27 14.95
C ASP A 997 -48.48 -0.79 14.10
N LEU A 998 -48.36 -1.30 12.88
CA LEU A 998 -47.36 -0.82 11.91
C LEU A 998 -47.57 0.65 11.51
N CYS A 999 -48.82 1.13 11.41
CA CYS A 999 -49.06 2.55 11.18
C CYS A 999 -48.56 3.42 12.33
N GLN A 1000 -48.83 2.99 13.57
CA GLN A 1000 -48.46 3.76 14.74
C GLN A 1000 -46.95 3.70 14.97
N TYR A 1001 -46.36 2.50 14.88
CA TYR A 1001 -45.10 2.19 14.20
C TYR A 1001 -44.28 3.37 13.67
N TYR A 1002 -44.59 3.58 12.40
CA TYR A 1002 -44.06 4.58 11.54
C TYR A 1002 -44.34 6.02 12.01
N GLN A 1003 -45.50 6.31 12.62
CA GLN A 1003 -45.76 7.64 13.19
C GLN A 1003 -44.81 7.98 14.34
N HIS A 1004 -44.41 7.00 15.15
CA HIS A 1004 -43.37 7.21 16.17
C HIS A 1004 -42.00 7.46 15.54
N LEU A 1005 -41.60 6.65 14.55
CA LEU A 1005 -40.34 6.84 13.82
C LEU A 1005 -40.25 8.27 13.26
N LYS A 1006 -41.33 8.81 12.68
CA LYS A 1006 -41.39 10.20 12.19
C LYS A 1006 -41.10 11.26 13.25
N THR A 1007 -41.32 10.96 14.54
CA THR A 1007 -40.93 11.88 15.63
C THR A 1007 -39.42 11.93 15.83
N LEU A 1008 -38.70 10.87 15.44
CA LEU A 1008 -37.25 10.74 15.55
C LEU A 1008 -36.49 11.35 14.38
N ASP A 1009 -37.14 11.62 13.23
CA ASP A 1009 -36.53 12.18 12.01
C ASP A 1009 -35.67 13.43 12.29
N THR A 1010 -36.15 14.32 13.17
CA THR A 1010 -35.44 15.56 13.52
C THR A 1010 -34.59 15.47 14.79
N ILE A 1011 -34.80 14.44 15.63
CA ILE A 1011 -34.20 14.33 16.98
C ILE A 1011 -33.07 13.31 17.01
N LYS A 1012 -33.23 12.19 16.29
CA LYS A 1012 -32.29 11.07 16.14
C LYS A 1012 -32.40 10.49 14.72
N PRO A 1013 -31.91 11.21 13.69
CA PRO A 1013 -32.12 10.86 12.27
C PRO A 1013 -31.62 9.47 11.89
N ASN A 1014 -30.48 9.02 12.47
CA ASN A 1014 -29.96 7.67 12.21
C ASN A 1014 -30.91 6.57 12.70
N LYS A 1015 -31.59 6.77 13.83
CA LYS A 1015 -32.57 5.81 14.37
C LYS A 1015 -33.89 5.84 13.59
N PHE A 1016 -34.31 7.01 13.13
CA PHE A 1016 -35.44 7.13 12.21
C PHE A 1016 -35.17 6.32 10.94
N PHE A 1017 -34.02 6.54 10.31
CA PHE A 1017 -33.66 5.87 9.07
C PHE A 1017 -33.58 4.34 9.22
N LEU A 1018 -32.87 3.84 10.24
CA LEU A 1018 -32.76 2.40 10.50
C LEU A 1018 -34.13 1.74 10.74
N GLY A 1019 -35.01 2.39 11.51
CA GLY A 1019 -36.36 1.86 11.74
C GLY A 1019 -37.24 1.83 10.49
N VAL A 1020 -37.08 2.78 9.57
CA VAL A 1020 -37.81 2.79 8.29
C VAL A 1020 -37.20 1.78 7.31
N PHE A 1021 -35.87 1.60 7.33
CA PHE A 1021 -35.15 0.58 6.57
C PHE A 1021 -35.61 -0.83 6.94
N ASP A 1022 -35.65 -1.15 8.24
CA ASP A 1022 -36.07 -2.47 8.73
C ASP A 1022 -37.50 -2.82 8.30
N LEU A 1023 -38.42 -1.85 8.35
CA LEU A 1023 -39.80 -2.02 7.89
C LEU A 1023 -39.87 -2.39 6.41
N TRP A 1024 -39.04 -1.75 5.59
CA TRP A 1024 -39.00 -2.00 4.16
C TRP A 1024 -38.35 -3.34 3.84
N TYR A 1025 -37.17 -3.61 4.39
CA TYR A 1025 -36.46 -4.87 4.24
C TYR A 1025 -37.35 -6.08 4.60
N LEU A 1026 -38.06 -6.02 5.73
CA LEU A 1026 -38.98 -7.08 6.13
C LEU A 1026 -40.17 -7.27 5.17
N SER A 1027 -40.60 -6.22 4.47
CA SER A 1027 -41.67 -6.31 3.47
C SER A 1027 -41.25 -6.99 2.18
N GLU A 1028 -39.95 -7.03 1.90
CA GLU A 1028 -39.38 -7.70 0.73
C GLU A 1028 -39.01 -9.17 1.05
N ILE A 1029 -38.43 -9.45 2.22
CA ILE A 1029 -37.96 -10.81 2.54
C ILE A 1029 -39.03 -11.75 3.11
N ARG A 1030 -40.12 -11.22 3.68
CA ARG A 1030 -41.17 -12.04 4.30
C ARG A 1030 -42.45 -12.05 3.49
N GLN A 1031 -42.81 -13.22 2.96
CA GLN A 1031 -44.07 -13.41 2.22
C GLN A 1031 -45.34 -13.18 3.07
N ASP A 1032 -45.23 -13.20 4.40
CA ASP A 1032 -46.32 -12.99 5.35
C ASP A 1032 -46.40 -11.57 5.92
N PHE A 1033 -45.57 -10.63 5.43
CA PHE A 1033 -45.49 -9.26 5.93
C PHE A 1033 -45.66 -8.26 4.79
N SER A 1034 -46.51 -7.26 4.98
CA SER A 1034 -46.75 -6.22 3.97
C SER A 1034 -46.98 -4.86 4.64
N LEU A 1035 -46.39 -3.81 4.09
CA LEU A 1035 -46.56 -2.46 4.63
C LEU A 1035 -48.01 -1.98 4.47
N PRO A 1036 -48.65 -1.47 5.53
CA PRO A 1036 -50.00 -0.95 5.45
C PRO A 1036 -50.08 0.38 4.70
N GLY A 1037 -51.26 0.65 4.14
CA GLY A 1037 -51.48 1.83 3.28
C GLY A 1037 -51.19 3.18 3.95
N CYS A 1038 -51.25 3.28 5.28
CA CYS A 1038 -50.90 4.49 6.01
C CYS A 1038 -49.40 4.87 5.90
N ILE A 1039 -48.52 3.89 5.69
CA ILE A 1039 -47.07 4.10 5.48
C ILE A 1039 -46.84 4.36 4.00
N LEU A 1040 -47.35 3.48 3.15
CA LEU A 1040 -47.19 3.57 1.69
C LEU A 1040 -47.81 4.84 1.08
N SER A 1041 -48.77 5.49 1.75
CA SER A 1041 -49.36 6.75 1.30
C SER A 1041 -48.84 7.99 2.03
N ASP A 1042 -47.91 7.83 2.98
CA ASP A 1042 -47.32 8.94 3.70
C ASP A 1042 -46.32 9.69 2.79
N PRO A 1043 -46.43 11.02 2.64
CA PRO A 1043 -45.53 11.79 1.80
C PRO A 1043 -44.07 11.70 2.23
N ASP A 1044 -43.79 11.60 3.53
CA ASP A 1044 -42.40 11.56 4.03
C ASP A 1044 -41.77 10.21 3.69
N PHE A 1045 -42.54 9.12 3.75
CA PHE A 1045 -42.12 7.79 3.29
C PHE A 1045 -41.84 7.77 1.78
N GLN A 1046 -42.72 8.38 0.99
CA GLN A 1046 -42.59 8.46 -0.48
C GLN A 1046 -41.43 9.35 -0.94
N ASN A 1047 -40.96 10.25 -0.09
CA ASN A 1047 -39.84 11.15 -0.39
C ASN A 1047 -38.48 10.59 0.05
N LEU A 1048 -38.43 9.42 0.70
CA LEU A 1048 -37.18 8.71 1.04
C LEU A 1048 -36.61 8.01 -0.21
N CYS A 1049 -36.04 8.79 -1.13
CA CYS A 1049 -35.39 8.29 -2.33
C CYS A 1049 -34.18 7.41 -1.98
N GLY A 1050 -34.00 6.28 -2.70
CA GLY A 1050 -32.84 5.39 -2.56
C GLY A 1050 -32.94 4.32 -1.45
N LEU A 1051 -33.93 4.40 -0.56
CA LEU A 1051 -34.11 3.42 0.52
C LEU A 1051 -34.43 2.02 -0.02
N GLN A 1052 -35.29 1.94 -1.04
CA GLN A 1052 -35.61 0.67 -1.71
C GLN A 1052 -34.38 0.05 -2.38
N GLU A 1053 -33.57 0.87 -3.06
CA GLU A 1053 -32.33 0.43 -3.70
C GLU A 1053 -31.33 -0.10 -2.66
N LEU A 1054 -31.24 0.52 -1.48
CA LEU A 1054 -30.40 0.07 -0.36
C LEU A 1054 -30.87 -1.28 0.20
N VAL A 1055 -32.19 -1.48 0.33
CA VAL A 1055 -32.79 -2.75 0.78
C VAL A 1055 -32.53 -3.86 -0.23
N ASP A 1056 -32.73 -3.59 -1.51
CA ASP A 1056 -32.52 -4.55 -2.60
C ASP A 1056 -31.05 -5.03 -2.62
N VAL A 1057 -30.09 -4.10 -2.47
CA VAL A 1057 -28.66 -4.42 -2.37
C VAL A 1057 -28.36 -5.34 -1.18
N ILE A 1058 -28.95 -5.09 -0.01
CA ILE A 1058 -28.72 -5.91 1.20
C ILE A 1058 -29.32 -7.31 1.05
N ILE A 1059 -30.51 -7.44 0.45
CA ILE A 1059 -31.13 -8.74 0.16
C ILE A 1059 -30.28 -9.54 -0.83
N ASP A 1060 -29.73 -8.88 -1.84
CA ASP A 1060 -28.84 -9.50 -2.81
C ASP A 1060 -27.56 -10.00 -2.13
N LEU A 1061 -26.91 -9.18 -1.29
CA LEU A 1061 -25.71 -9.56 -0.53
C LEU A 1061 -25.92 -10.77 0.40
N GLU A 1062 -27.08 -10.87 1.07
CA GLU A 1062 -27.40 -12.02 1.93
C GLU A 1062 -27.58 -13.33 1.15
N GLN A 1063 -28.04 -13.29 -0.09
CA GLN A 1063 -28.19 -14.48 -0.93
C GLN A 1063 -26.83 -15.10 -1.36
N TYR A 1064 -25.72 -14.33 -1.31
CA TYR A 1064 -24.37 -14.81 -1.64
C TYR A 1064 -23.56 -15.31 -0.43
N GLY A 1065 -24.13 -15.32 0.78
CA GLY A 1065 -23.52 -15.96 1.95
C GLY A 1065 -22.25 -15.30 2.48
N GLN A 1066 -22.02 -14.01 2.21
CA GLN A 1066 -20.94 -13.23 2.81
C GLN A 1066 -21.44 -12.38 4.00
N HIS A 1067 -21.05 -12.84 5.19
CA HIS A 1067 -20.96 -12.13 6.49
C HIS A 1067 -22.19 -11.82 7.38
N GLU A 1068 -21.89 -11.96 8.69
CA GLU A 1068 -22.64 -11.49 9.85
C GLU A 1068 -22.71 -9.95 9.88
N LEU A 1069 -23.88 -9.42 10.24
CA LEU A 1069 -24.18 -7.99 10.40
C LEU A 1069 -23.08 -7.24 11.18
N ALA A 1070 -22.41 -6.30 10.52
CA ALA A 1070 -21.50 -5.34 11.13
C ALA A 1070 -22.14 -3.94 11.18
N THR A 1071 -22.32 -3.46 12.42
CA THR A 1071 -22.38 -2.06 12.89
C THR A 1071 -23.56 -1.13 12.52
N ASP A 1072 -24.17 -0.54 13.56
CA ASP A 1072 -25.32 0.37 13.55
C ASP A 1072 -25.00 1.83 13.13
N SER A 1073 -24.19 2.05 12.07
CA SER A 1073 -23.85 3.42 11.66
C SER A 1073 -24.24 3.75 10.22
N LEU A 1074 -24.93 4.89 10.07
CA LEU A 1074 -25.29 5.46 8.76
C LEU A 1074 -24.06 5.69 7.88
N ILE A 1075 -22.89 5.95 8.48
CA ILE A 1075 -21.63 6.15 7.76
C ILE A 1075 -21.12 4.82 7.17
N SER A 1076 -21.31 3.69 7.85
CA SER A 1076 -20.93 2.36 7.35
C SER A 1076 -21.79 1.98 6.12
N TYR A 1077 -23.10 2.17 6.23
CA TYR A 1077 -24.02 1.91 5.12
C TYR A 1077 -23.91 2.94 3.99
N GLN A 1078 -23.64 4.21 4.30
CA GLN A 1078 -23.43 5.26 3.31
C GLN A 1078 -22.07 5.08 2.61
N HIS A 1079 -21.02 4.64 3.29
CA HIS A 1079 -19.76 4.25 2.64
C HIS A 1079 -19.99 3.09 1.68
N GLN A 1080 -20.67 2.03 2.14
CA GLN A 1080 -21.01 0.87 1.31
C GLN A 1080 -21.94 1.24 0.13
N TRP A 1081 -22.85 2.20 0.30
CA TRP A 1081 -23.74 2.68 -0.75
C TRP A 1081 -23.07 3.65 -1.74
N LEU A 1082 -22.21 4.57 -1.25
CA LEU A 1082 -21.41 5.49 -2.07
C LEU A 1082 -20.33 4.76 -2.86
N GLU A 1083 -19.89 3.59 -2.38
CA GLU A 1083 -19.02 2.65 -3.09
C GLU A 1083 -19.76 1.87 -4.19
N THR A 1084 -21.09 1.81 -4.16
CA THR A 1084 -21.92 0.97 -5.06
C THR A 1084 -22.79 1.75 -6.06
N THR A 1085 -22.88 3.09 -6.03
CA THR A 1085 -23.72 3.90 -6.94
C THR A 1085 -22.97 4.93 -7.81
N ASP A 1086 -23.45 5.08 -9.05
CA ASP A 1086 -22.89 5.84 -10.19
C ASP A 1086 -22.80 7.38 -10.00
N SER A 1087 -21.87 8.02 -10.73
CA SER A 1087 -21.34 9.38 -10.52
C SER A 1087 -22.35 10.53 -10.71
N ILE A 1088 -23.46 10.30 -11.41
CA ILE A 1088 -24.42 11.35 -11.76
C ILE A 1088 -25.35 11.72 -10.59
N GLN A 1089 -25.59 10.80 -9.64
CA GLN A 1089 -26.34 11.10 -8.41
C GLN A 1089 -25.46 11.76 -7.33
N ARG A 1090 -24.15 11.55 -7.37
CA ARG A 1090 -23.15 12.18 -6.48
C ARG A 1090 -23.22 13.71 -6.52
N THR A 1091 -23.37 14.30 -7.70
CA THR A 1091 -23.45 15.77 -7.86
C THR A 1091 -24.78 16.37 -7.39
N GLN A 1092 -25.85 15.57 -7.32
CA GLN A 1092 -27.14 16.04 -6.79
C GLN A 1092 -27.18 16.04 -5.26
N LEU A 1093 -26.48 15.10 -4.62
CA LEU A 1093 -26.36 15.00 -3.16
C LEU A 1093 -25.36 16.01 -2.56
N ASP A 1094 -24.27 16.35 -3.25
CA ASP A 1094 -23.36 17.44 -2.83
C ASP A 1094 -24.03 18.85 -2.82
N SER A 1095 -25.25 18.95 -3.34
CA SER A 1095 -26.02 20.20 -3.41
C SER A 1095 -27.20 20.30 -2.44
N LEU A 1096 -27.44 19.27 -1.62
CA LEU A 1096 -28.40 19.23 -0.51
C LEU A 1096 -27.68 19.30 0.83
#